data_AF-A0A3M1PE43-F1
#
_entry.id   AF-A0A3M1PE43-F1
#
_cell.length_a   1.000
_cell.length_b   1.000
_cell.length_c   1.000
_cell.angle_alpha   90.00
_cell.angle_beta   90.00
_cell.angle_gamma   90.00
#
_symmetry.space_group_name_H-M   'P 1'
#
loop_
_entity.id
_entity.type
_entity.pdbx_description
1 polymer ?
#
loop_
_entity_poly.entity_id
_entity_poly.type
_entity_poly.pdbx_seq_one_letter_code
_entity_poly.pdbx_strand_id
1 'polypeptide(L)'
;MKLGTNPFSFPCAWAGLCLLLTVHLPGPGHAGQYTSRHDSAAALFSQAVALERQQQVETAEQKLVQVLQLDPRFRDERRGSAWLVLGEMLESENKDLALRTYLKGLDVFEQDSVVDIRLNLAFVRLAVQLEKKSAYERATQSFYDILDHATIGENAQLLTRLFAQCEFLLPEALKKAFEHSMKEGDATCRPGRLLRRFWRSKDPTPATLVNERLMEHLQRVEYAEEYFYAAIPRRFDDRGMLYVKLGRPSGKASAGLSGRDLARNYSFRPHEVWFYEFIDPNVYFPFVDFQDKRRYVLVDGIEEALPRASASNKWRAVVPRGRVLPDSLALGISPLLDSETPDLDTRLYFYKQLATTSRHFYDRVQELESILTHKEVEFSPFPTSYYNHLAVTTMTSRDLQEETYREQNTPQEASDTFAAVENLPVAFRTARFLEPGGETRFELYLGMRKRDLVADRSQLGADLLVKLTATTENTELMPQPNPDQVVIFTNVEDDRSTDVFAETLTLHTAVDSFYVSGQAESWLAHTESGQRVASNENPGNVRTVLQFHSDKLLRMVAFRTGLQHSLASEGSKLLLSDLVLSKKISATGPDSTRRENLRIEPYPFEQVDPGRPIFVYFEIYGLSVPTNEPARYRVAYEAREIKSKRSLWSKVKSVFGSREGSQVEVESDFETLKSEQKEWVSLD
;
A
#
# COMPACT_ATOMS: atom_id res chain seq x y z
N MET A 1 15.60 51.25 47.59
CA MET A 1 15.25 51.38 46.16
C MET A 1 15.11 49.95 45.63
N LYS A 2 13.94 49.62 45.08
CA LYS A 2 13.41 48.26 44.96
C LYS A 2 14.20 47.38 43.99
N LEU A 3 14.57 46.18 44.46
CA LEU A 3 14.77 44.99 43.63
C LEU A 3 13.41 44.62 43.03
N GLY A 4 13.28 44.79 41.71
CA GLY A 4 12.14 44.31 40.95
C GLY A 4 12.40 42.87 40.50
N THR A 5 11.79 41.93 41.20
CA THR A 5 11.58 40.56 40.73
C THR A 5 10.58 40.58 39.58
N ASN A 6 11.04 40.39 38.34
CA ASN A 6 10.19 39.85 37.30
C ASN A 6 10.19 38.32 37.44
N PRO A 7 9.03 37.64 37.51
CA PRO A 7 9.00 36.19 37.45
C PRO A 7 9.37 35.78 36.02
N PHE A 8 10.22 34.78 35.91
CA PHE A 8 10.56 34.13 34.65
C PHE A 8 9.27 33.67 33.94
N SER A 9 9.01 34.22 32.76
CA SER A 9 8.19 33.55 31.74
C SER A 9 8.93 32.27 31.35
N PHE A 10 8.38 31.11 31.73
CA PHE A 10 8.96 29.81 31.43
C PHE A 10 8.52 29.39 30.00
N PRO A 11 9.38 28.73 29.21
CA PRO A 11 9.03 28.37 27.83
C PRO A 11 7.93 27.29 27.77
N CYS A 12 6.94 27.48 26.89
CA CYS A 12 5.74 26.63 26.66
C CYS A 12 6.03 25.12 26.57
N ALA A 13 7.18 24.73 26.02
CA ALA A 13 7.59 23.34 25.86
C ALA A 13 7.65 22.53 27.18
N TRP A 14 7.87 23.18 28.33
CA TRP A 14 7.91 22.50 29.62
C TRP A 14 6.52 22.11 30.15
N ALA A 15 5.46 22.86 29.81
CA ALA A 15 4.10 22.55 30.26
C ALA A 15 3.57 21.25 29.62
N GLY A 16 3.77 21.08 28.30
CA GLY A 16 3.43 19.82 27.61
C GLY A 16 4.31 18.64 28.06
N LEU A 17 5.59 18.88 28.40
CA LEU A 17 6.46 17.85 28.97
C LEU A 17 5.97 17.40 30.37
N CYS A 18 5.54 18.35 31.21
CA CYS A 18 4.95 18.07 32.52
C CYS A 18 3.64 17.28 32.42
N LEU A 19 2.78 17.55 31.42
CA LEU A 19 1.55 16.78 31.18
C LEU A 19 1.85 15.30 30.91
N LEU A 20 2.80 15.00 30.00
CA LEU A 20 3.18 13.63 29.64
C LEU A 20 3.65 12.81 30.86
N LEU A 21 4.21 13.47 31.86
CA LEU A 21 4.75 12.86 33.08
C LEU A 21 3.73 12.76 34.24
N THR A 22 2.61 13.50 34.20
CA THR A 22 1.76 13.68 35.40
C THR A 22 0.33 13.17 35.28
N VAL A 23 -0.23 13.01 34.07
CA VAL A 23 -1.61 12.53 33.91
C VAL A 23 -1.68 11.03 34.19
N HIS A 24 -2.20 10.69 35.38
CA HIS A 24 -2.53 9.32 35.81
C HIS A 24 -4.04 9.11 35.74
N LEU A 25 -4.46 7.91 35.33
CA LEU A 25 -5.87 7.56 35.30
C LEU A 25 -6.43 7.51 36.73
N PRO A 26 -7.51 8.24 37.04
CA PRO A 26 -8.16 8.11 38.34
C PRO A 26 -8.78 6.70 38.46
N GLY A 27 -8.59 6.06 39.62
CA GLY A 27 -9.25 4.79 39.95
C GLY A 27 -10.79 4.92 39.98
N PRO A 28 -11.54 3.80 39.98
CA PRO A 28 -13.00 3.81 39.88
C PRO A 28 -13.62 4.55 41.08
N GLY A 29 -14.07 5.79 40.85
CA GLY A 29 -14.77 6.61 41.83
C GLY A 29 -16.30 6.42 41.80
N HIS A 30 -17.00 6.97 42.80
CA HIS A 30 -18.46 6.97 42.84
C HIS A 30 -19.06 7.95 41.81
N ALA A 31 -20.21 7.62 41.21
CA ALA A 31 -20.84 8.38 40.12
C ALA A 31 -21.02 9.90 40.39
N GLY A 32 -21.26 10.32 41.64
CA GLY A 32 -21.39 11.75 41.99
C GLY A 32 -20.08 12.55 42.02
N GLN A 33 -18.92 11.88 42.13
CA GLN A 33 -17.61 12.54 41.99
C GLN A 33 -17.22 12.69 40.52
N TYR A 34 -17.72 11.83 39.63
CA TYR A 34 -17.47 11.94 38.19
C TYR A 34 -18.20 13.13 37.57
N THR A 35 -19.48 13.32 37.89
CA THR A 35 -20.28 14.43 37.35
C THR A 35 -19.73 15.80 37.76
N SER A 36 -19.38 15.98 39.03
CA SER A 36 -18.78 17.24 39.52
C SER A 36 -17.39 17.54 38.93
N ARG A 37 -16.57 16.51 38.68
CA ARG A 37 -15.29 16.67 37.97
C ARG A 37 -15.49 17.06 36.51
N HIS A 38 -16.44 16.43 35.83
CA HIS A 38 -16.75 16.69 34.43
C HIS A 38 -17.29 18.11 34.22
N ASP A 39 -18.21 18.59 35.06
CA ASP A 39 -18.73 19.97 34.99
C ASP A 39 -17.62 21.01 35.21
N SER A 40 -16.69 20.71 36.13
CA SER A 40 -15.52 21.57 36.39
C SER A 40 -14.55 21.59 35.20
N ALA A 41 -14.33 20.43 34.57
CA ALA A 41 -13.54 20.31 33.35
C ALA A 41 -14.19 21.07 32.18
N ALA A 42 -15.51 21.00 32.02
CA ALA A 42 -16.25 21.73 30.98
C ALA A 42 -16.11 23.26 31.13
N ALA A 43 -16.18 23.77 32.35
CA ALA A 43 -15.98 25.19 32.62
C ALA A 43 -14.55 25.65 32.28
N LEU A 44 -13.54 24.87 32.66
CA LEU A 44 -12.13 25.16 32.33
C LEU A 44 -11.85 25.06 30.82
N PHE A 45 -12.44 24.09 30.14
CA PHE A 45 -12.32 23.93 28.69
C PHE A 45 -12.92 25.13 27.95
N SER A 46 -14.10 25.58 28.37
CA SER A 46 -14.74 26.77 27.80
C SER A 46 -13.88 28.02 27.97
N GLN A 47 -13.22 28.17 29.12
CA GLN A 47 -12.26 29.25 29.35
C GLN A 47 -11.03 29.13 28.43
N ALA A 48 -10.47 27.93 28.28
CA ALA A 48 -9.32 27.69 27.42
C ALA A 48 -9.61 28.08 25.95
N VAL A 49 -10.74 27.63 25.41
CA VAL A 49 -11.16 27.98 24.04
C VAL A 49 -11.41 29.49 23.88
N ALA A 50 -11.91 30.16 24.92
CA ALA A 50 -12.07 31.62 24.89
C ALA A 50 -10.72 32.35 24.88
N LEU A 51 -9.73 31.86 25.64
CA LEU A 51 -8.37 32.41 25.70
C LEU A 51 -7.61 32.20 24.38
N GLU A 52 -7.77 31.03 23.75
CA GLU A 52 -7.25 30.74 22.41
C GLU A 52 -7.71 31.80 21.39
N ARG A 53 -9.02 32.12 21.37
CA ARG A 53 -9.59 33.15 20.49
C ARG A 53 -9.03 34.55 20.76
N GLN A 54 -8.58 34.81 21.98
CA GLN A 54 -7.93 36.06 22.37
C GLN A 54 -6.41 36.04 22.10
N GLN A 55 -5.90 35.00 21.42
CA GLN A 55 -4.48 34.77 21.15
C GLN A 55 -3.62 34.63 22.42
N GLN A 56 -4.23 34.26 23.55
CA GLN A 56 -3.54 33.96 24.80
C GLN A 56 -3.22 32.47 24.89
N VAL A 57 -2.40 31.99 23.95
CA VAL A 57 -2.13 30.55 23.72
C VAL A 57 -1.56 29.88 24.96
N GLU A 58 -0.53 30.45 25.58
CA GLU A 58 0.12 29.86 26.77
C GLU A 58 -0.87 29.64 27.94
N THR A 59 -1.73 30.62 28.21
CA THR A 59 -2.75 30.51 29.26
C THR A 59 -3.83 29.50 28.88
N ALA A 60 -4.22 29.44 27.60
CA ALA A 60 -5.17 28.46 27.10
C ALA A 60 -4.64 27.03 27.26
N GLU A 61 -3.37 26.79 26.92
CA GLU A 61 -2.71 25.51 27.09
C GLU A 61 -2.67 25.07 28.56
N GLN A 62 -2.28 25.96 29.47
CA GLN A 62 -2.29 25.67 30.92
C GLN A 62 -3.68 25.26 31.41
N LYS A 63 -4.74 25.88 30.88
CA LYS A 63 -6.12 25.52 31.20
C LYS A 63 -6.52 24.17 30.64
N LEU A 64 -6.10 23.82 29.42
CA LEU A 64 -6.32 22.49 28.85
C LEU A 64 -5.57 21.39 29.61
N VAL A 65 -4.35 21.67 30.08
CA VAL A 65 -3.61 20.76 30.97
C VAL A 65 -4.40 20.49 32.25
N GLN A 66 -5.02 21.52 32.84
CA GLN A 66 -5.89 21.35 34.02
C GLN A 66 -7.14 20.52 33.72
N VAL A 67 -7.76 20.72 32.55
CA VAL A 67 -8.89 19.89 32.09
C VAL A 67 -8.47 18.42 32.05
N LEU A 68 -7.34 18.11 31.42
CA LEU A 68 -6.84 16.75 31.26
C LEU A 68 -6.38 16.10 32.57
N GLN A 69 -5.93 16.89 33.55
CA GLN A 69 -5.61 16.38 34.89
C GLN A 69 -6.88 16.04 35.69
N LEU A 70 -7.97 16.78 35.50
CA LEU A 70 -9.25 16.55 36.17
C LEU A 70 -10.04 15.41 35.52
N ASP A 71 -10.11 15.42 34.20
CA ASP A 71 -10.83 14.47 33.36
C ASP A 71 -10.03 14.23 32.06
N PRO A 72 -9.12 13.25 32.03
CA PRO A 72 -8.38 12.87 30.83
C PRO A 72 -9.27 12.43 29.66
N ARG A 73 -10.55 12.14 29.92
CA ARG A 73 -11.53 11.66 28.94
C ARG A 73 -12.46 12.76 28.47
N PHE A 74 -12.22 14.00 28.88
CA PHE A 74 -13.08 15.13 28.55
C PHE A 74 -13.22 15.31 27.02
N ARG A 75 -14.47 15.43 26.56
CA ARG A 75 -14.83 15.68 25.16
C ARG A 75 -15.90 16.75 25.06
N ASP A 76 -15.67 17.69 24.16
CA ASP A 76 -16.65 18.68 23.73
C ASP A 76 -17.31 18.25 22.41
N GLU A 77 -18.61 18.44 22.28
CA GLU A 77 -19.38 18.03 21.09
C GLU A 77 -18.89 18.70 19.80
N ARG A 78 -18.40 19.94 19.88
CA ARG A 78 -18.01 20.75 18.71
C ARG A 78 -16.52 20.65 18.42
N ARG A 79 -15.69 20.73 19.46
CA ARG A 79 -14.22 20.81 19.38
C ARG A 79 -13.54 19.47 19.56
N GLY A 80 -14.23 18.42 20.00
CA GLY A 80 -13.65 17.09 20.23
C GLY A 80 -12.98 16.97 21.60
N SER A 81 -12.06 16.01 21.74
CA SER A 81 -11.34 15.78 22.99
C SER A 81 -10.42 16.93 23.37
N ALA A 82 -10.20 17.13 24.67
CA ALA A 82 -9.21 18.11 25.13
C ALA A 82 -7.78 17.80 24.65
N TRP A 83 -7.45 16.52 24.43
CA TRP A 83 -6.20 16.08 23.80
C TRP A 83 -6.04 16.61 22.37
N LEU A 84 -7.11 16.56 21.57
CA LEU A 84 -7.11 17.08 20.21
C LEU A 84 -6.82 18.58 20.20
N VAL A 85 -7.60 19.35 20.98
CA VAL A 85 -7.46 20.81 21.03
C VAL A 85 -6.08 21.24 21.53
N LEU A 86 -5.55 20.55 22.55
CA LEU A 86 -4.21 20.84 23.06
C LEU A 86 -3.13 20.54 22.01
N GLY A 87 -3.20 19.39 21.34
CA GLY A 87 -2.23 19.08 20.30
C GLY A 87 -2.31 20.05 19.12
N GLU A 88 -3.51 20.49 18.71
CA GLU A 88 -3.68 21.49 17.64
C GLU A 88 -2.97 22.81 17.97
N MET A 89 -3.02 23.27 19.23
CA MET A 89 -2.28 24.45 19.68
C MET A 89 -0.76 24.24 19.57
N LEU A 90 -0.30 23.09 20.06
CA LEU A 90 1.12 22.72 20.10
C LEU A 90 1.74 22.50 18.72
N GLU A 91 0.97 22.19 17.67
CA GLU A 91 1.51 21.98 16.32
C GLU A 91 2.26 23.20 15.78
N SER A 92 1.86 24.41 16.18
CA SER A 92 2.49 25.66 15.76
C SER A 92 3.85 25.91 16.45
N GLU A 93 4.03 25.35 17.65
CA GLU A 93 5.22 25.55 18.47
C GLU A 93 6.21 24.38 18.36
N ASN A 94 5.71 23.15 18.51
CA ASN A 94 6.50 21.92 18.55
C ASN A 94 5.66 20.71 18.09
N LYS A 95 5.78 20.38 16.81
CA LYS A 95 5.08 19.25 16.19
C LYS A 95 5.41 17.89 16.83
N ASP A 96 6.64 17.67 17.30
CA ASP A 96 7.02 16.42 17.98
C ASP A 96 6.28 16.28 19.32
N LEU A 97 6.13 17.37 20.06
CA LEU A 97 5.36 17.39 21.31
C LEU A 97 3.86 17.20 21.03
N ALA A 98 3.32 17.88 20.02
CA ALA A 98 1.93 17.69 19.58
C ALA A 98 1.64 16.22 19.22
N LEU A 99 2.53 15.57 18.46
CA LEU A 99 2.39 14.16 18.09
C LEU A 99 2.34 13.25 19.32
N ARG A 100 3.20 13.49 20.32
CA ARG A 100 3.18 12.73 21.59
C ARG A 100 1.91 12.99 22.40
N THR A 101 1.41 14.23 22.41
CA THR A 101 0.14 14.59 23.06
C THR A 101 -1.02 13.84 22.43
N TYR A 102 -1.08 13.76 21.10
CA TYR A 102 -2.10 12.98 20.41
C TYR A 102 -2.00 11.49 20.74
N LEU A 103 -0.78 10.91 20.67
CA LEU A 103 -0.54 9.52 21.02
C LEU A 103 -1.05 9.20 22.43
N LYS A 104 -0.72 10.05 23.41
CA LYS A 104 -1.17 9.87 24.78
C LYS A 104 -2.68 9.90 24.91
N GLY A 105 -3.35 10.80 24.17
CA GLY A 105 -4.81 10.86 24.13
C GLY A 105 -5.43 9.59 23.54
N LEU A 106 -4.84 9.04 22.46
CA LEU A 106 -5.28 7.78 21.87
C LEU A 106 -5.20 6.62 22.86
N ASP A 107 -4.09 6.50 23.59
CA ASP A 107 -3.88 5.46 24.59
C ASP A 107 -4.91 5.53 25.74
N VAL A 108 -5.38 6.75 26.08
CA VAL A 108 -6.43 6.95 27.10
C VAL A 108 -7.78 6.41 26.60
N PHE A 109 -8.16 6.70 25.36
CA PHE A 109 -9.46 6.27 24.82
C PHE A 109 -9.50 4.78 24.45
N GLU A 110 -8.36 4.19 24.07
CA GLU A 110 -8.25 2.78 23.74
C GLU A 110 -8.61 1.87 24.92
N GLN A 111 -8.25 2.25 26.15
CA GLN A 111 -8.59 1.49 27.36
C GLN A 111 -10.10 1.33 27.59
N ASP A 112 -10.90 2.26 27.06
CA ASP A 112 -12.36 2.25 27.18
C ASP A 112 -13.03 1.70 25.90
N SER A 113 -12.26 1.21 24.94
CA SER A 113 -12.75 0.77 23.62
C SER A 113 -13.51 1.88 22.86
N VAL A 114 -13.14 3.15 23.08
CA VAL A 114 -13.73 4.31 22.39
C VAL A 114 -12.76 4.82 21.33
N VAL A 115 -13.26 5.05 20.11
CA VAL A 115 -12.44 5.62 19.02
C VAL A 115 -12.81 7.09 18.82
N ASP A 116 -11.89 7.99 19.16
CA ASP A 116 -11.99 9.41 18.78
C ASP A 116 -11.44 9.61 17.36
N ILE A 117 -12.35 9.64 16.37
CA ILE A 117 -12.00 9.76 14.95
C ILE A 117 -11.19 11.03 14.64
N ARG A 118 -11.50 12.16 15.29
CA ARG A 118 -10.82 13.43 14.99
C ARG A 118 -9.40 13.42 15.55
N LEU A 119 -9.22 12.89 16.75
CA LEU A 119 -7.91 12.70 17.36
C LEU A 119 -7.03 11.73 16.55
N ASN A 120 -7.59 10.60 16.12
CA ASN A 120 -6.90 9.65 15.25
C ASN A 120 -6.48 10.32 13.93
N LEU A 121 -7.37 11.10 13.31
CA LEU A 121 -7.07 11.78 12.05
C LEU A 121 -5.93 12.81 12.22
N ALA A 122 -5.94 13.58 13.31
CA ALA A 122 -4.89 14.55 13.61
C ALA A 122 -3.54 13.87 13.85
N PHE A 123 -3.52 12.78 14.62
CA PHE A 123 -2.33 11.96 14.85
C PHE A 123 -1.74 11.41 13.55
N VAL A 124 -2.58 10.76 12.72
CA VAL A 124 -2.15 10.16 11.45
C VAL A 124 -1.56 11.22 10.53
N ARG A 125 -2.25 12.36 10.36
CA ARG A 125 -1.78 13.48 9.56
C ARG A 125 -0.39 13.95 10.00
N LEU A 126 -0.22 14.19 11.30
CA LEU A 126 1.03 14.74 11.83
C LEU A 126 2.18 13.71 11.78
N ALA A 127 1.89 12.43 12.03
CA ALA A 127 2.87 11.34 11.93
C ALA A 127 3.46 11.25 10.51
N VAL A 128 2.57 11.33 9.52
CA VAL A 128 2.87 11.31 8.09
C VAL A 128 3.63 12.57 7.65
N GLN A 129 3.17 13.76 8.07
CA GLN A 129 3.83 15.03 7.74
C GLN A 129 5.26 15.12 8.29
N LEU A 130 5.50 14.56 9.47
CA LEU A 130 6.83 14.52 10.09
C LEU A 130 7.70 13.34 9.60
N GLU A 131 7.16 12.48 8.75
CA GLU A 131 7.77 11.23 8.27
C GLU A 131 8.32 10.35 9.42
N LYS A 132 7.60 10.32 10.56
CA LYS A 132 8.06 9.63 11.78
C LYS A 132 7.78 8.14 11.65
N LYS A 133 8.69 7.40 11.01
CA LYS A 133 8.57 5.94 10.79
C LYS A 133 8.25 5.14 12.06
N SER A 134 8.79 5.54 13.21
CA SER A 134 8.50 4.90 14.51
C SER A 134 7.04 5.00 14.95
N ALA A 135 6.25 5.89 14.35
CA ALA A 135 4.83 6.09 14.61
C ALA A 135 3.92 5.43 13.56
N TYR A 136 4.47 4.85 12.49
CA TYR A 136 3.68 4.37 11.35
C TYR A 136 2.81 3.16 11.67
N GLU A 137 3.24 2.30 12.59
CA GLU A 137 2.43 1.20 13.08
C GLU A 137 1.15 1.72 13.73
N ARG A 138 1.32 2.63 14.70
CA ARG A 138 0.18 3.28 15.37
C ARG A 138 -0.66 4.09 14.40
N ALA A 139 -0.06 4.79 13.44
CA ALA A 139 -0.79 5.58 12.45
C ALA A 139 -1.62 4.68 11.51
N THR A 140 -1.08 3.52 11.12
CA THR A 140 -1.81 2.51 10.34
C THR A 140 -3.04 2.04 11.11
N GLN A 141 -2.87 1.64 12.36
CA GLN A 141 -3.97 1.20 13.21
C GLN A 141 -5.02 2.30 13.41
N SER A 142 -4.58 3.51 13.75
CA SER A 142 -5.46 4.69 13.90
C SER A 142 -6.27 4.98 12.64
N PHE A 143 -5.67 4.85 11.45
CA PHE A 143 -6.39 5.05 10.20
C PHE A 143 -7.42 3.95 9.93
N TYR A 144 -7.11 2.69 10.26
CA TYR A 144 -8.09 1.61 10.19
C TYR A 144 -9.22 1.79 11.20
N ASP A 145 -8.92 2.26 12.41
CA ASP A 145 -9.95 2.54 13.41
C ASP A 145 -10.91 3.62 12.92
N ILE A 146 -10.40 4.68 12.25
CA ILE A 146 -11.25 5.69 11.57
C ILE A 146 -12.17 5.00 10.56
N LEU A 147 -11.63 4.15 9.68
CA LEU A 147 -12.40 3.50 8.62
C LEU A 147 -13.43 2.49 9.17
N ASP A 148 -13.14 1.82 10.28
CA ASP A 148 -14.01 0.82 10.90
C ASP A 148 -15.13 1.42 11.76
N HIS A 149 -14.97 2.67 12.21
CA HIS A 149 -15.90 3.34 13.14
C HIS A 149 -16.62 4.54 12.52
N ALA A 150 -16.09 5.15 11.46
CA ALA A 150 -16.75 6.27 10.80
C ALA A 150 -18.12 5.86 10.23
N THR A 151 -19.16 6.53 10.71
CA THR A 151 -20.54 6.28 10.29
C THR A 151 -21.01 7.34 9.31
N ILE A 152 -22.04 7.03 8.51
CA ILE A 152 -22.67 8.03 7.63
C ILE A 152 -23.27 9.16 8.47
N GLY A 153 -23.97 8.86 9.57
CA GLY A 153 -24.69 9.83 10.38
C GLY A 153 -23.79 10.92 10.96
N GLU A 154 -22.60 10.55 11.45
CA GLU A 154 -21.69 11.50 12.10
C GLU A 154 -20.55 11.97 11.19
N ASN A 155 -20.17 11.16 10.18
CA ASN A 155 -18.91 11.33 9.46
C ASN A 155 -19.04 11.34 7.93
N ALA A 156 -20.23 11.55 7.36
CA ALA A 156 -20.45 11.56 5.91
C ALA A 156 -19.45 12.44 5.12
N GLN A 157 -19.14 13.65 5.63
CA GLN A 157 -18.19 14.55 4.96
C GLN A 157 -16.76 13.99 4.97
N LEU A 158 -16.34 13.39 6.09
CA LEU A 158 -15.04 12.74 6.21
C LEU A 158 -14.97 11.53 5.26
N LEU A 159 -15.97 10.67 5.27
CA LEU A 159 -16.06 9.50 4.39
C LEU A 159 -16.00 9.89 2.91
N THR A 160 -16.74 10.93 2.53
CA THR A 160 -16.72 11.48 1.16
C THR A 160 -15.34 11.98 0.76
N ARG A 161 -14.63 12.67 1.67
CA ARG A 161 -13.27 13.14 1.44
C ARG A 161 -12.29 11.98 1.29
N LEU A 162 -12.27 11.04 2.24
CA LEU A 162 -11.36 9.89 2.22
C LEU A 162 -11.57 9.03 0.97
N PHE A 163 -12.83 8.84 0.56
CA PHE A 163 -13.15 8.18 -0.72
C PHE A 163 -12.61 8.96 -1.92
N ALA A 164 -12.90 10.25 -2.01
CA ALA A 164 -12.43 11.08 -3.13
C ALA A 164 -10.90 11.16 -3.23
N GLN A 165 -10.18 10.98 -2.12
CA GLN A 165 -8.71 10.95 -2.08
C GLN A 165 -8.12 9.64 -2.63
N CYS A 166 -8.89 8.55 -2.70
CA CYS A 166 -8.41 7.26 -3.17
C CYS A 166 -9.23 6.64 -4.32
N GLU A 167 -10.36 7.23 -4.74
CA GLU A 167 -11.32 6.62 -5.68
C GLU A 167 -10.71 6.20 -7.02
N PHE A 168 -9.69 6.92 -7.49
CA PHE A 168 -8.99 6.66 -8.75
C PHE A 168 -8.00 5.48 -8.66
N LEU A 169 -7.79 4.93 -7.47
CA LEU A 169 -7.02 3.72 -7.21
C LEU A 169 -7.92 2.48 -7.02
N LEU A 170 -9.22 2.70 -6.78
CA LEU A 170 -10.15 1.63 -6.42
C LEU A 170 -10.57 0.81 -7.65
N PRO A 171 -10.75 -0.52 -7.50
CA PRO A 171 -11.48 -1.31 -8.48
C PRO A 171 -12.92 -0.82 -8.63
N GLU A 172 -13.44 -0.85 -9.86
CA GLU A 172 -14.79 -0.33 -10.18
C GLU A 172 -15.91 -0.96 -9.34
N ALA A 173 -15.80 -2.25 -9.00
CA ALA A 173 -16.77 -2.94 -8.14
C ALA A 173 -16.80 -2.36 -6.72
N LEU A 174 -15.62 -2.02 -6.17
CA LEU A 174 -15.51 -1.44 -4.84
C LEU A 174 -15.99 0.02 -4.84
N LYS A 175 -15.66 0.77 -5.90
CA LYS A 175 -16.17 2.13 -6.12
C LYS A 175 -17.70 2.16 -6.04
N LYS A 176 -18.37 1.32 -6.85
CA LYS A 176 -19.83 1.20 -6.87
C LYS A 176 -20.41 0.75 -5.53
N ALA A 177 -19.75 -0.20 -4.86
CA ALA A 177 -20.20 -0.66 -3.55
C ALA A 177 -20.17 0.46 -2.51
N PHE A 178 -19.08 1.25 -2.48
CA PHE A 178 -18.95 2.39 -1.57
C PHE A 178 -20.00 3.46 -1.85
N GLU A 179 -20.17 3.86 -3.12
CA GLU A 179 -21.18 4.84 -3.54
C GLU A 179 -22.60 4.39 -3.19
N HIS A 180 -22.90 3.10 -3.42
CA HIS A 180 -24.19 2.53 -3.04
C HIS A 180 -24.40 2.56 -1.53
N SER A 181 -23.41 2.18 -0.72
CA SER A 181 -23.50 2.26 0.74
C SER A 181 -23.68 3.70 1.23
N MET A 182 -22.99 4.68 0.63
CA MET A 182 -23.15 6.09 0.98
C MET A 182 -24.55 6.63 0.64
N LYS A 183 -25.19 6.11 -0.40
CA LYS A 183 -26.49 6.58 -0.88
C LYS A 183 -27.67 5.91 -0.18
N GLU A 184 -27.62 4.60 -0.02
CA GLU A 184 -28.75 3.78 0.46
C GLU A 184 -28.55 3.32 1.92
N GLY A 185 -27.36 3.50 2.50
CA GLY A 185 -27.05 3.11 3.87
C GLY A 185 -27.73 3.99 4.91
N ASP A 186 -28.08 3.39 6.06
CA ASP A 186 -28.58 4.14 7.21
C ASP A 186 -27.48 4.94 7.92
N ALA A 187 -27.87 5.72 8.95
CA ALA A 187 -26.95 6.56 9.71
C ALA A 187 -25.83 5.77 10.42
N THR A 188 -26.02 4.47 10.68
CA THR A 188 -25.04 3.61 11.38
C THR A 188 -24.10 2.89 10.42
N CYS A 189 -24.38 2.93 9.12
CA CYS A 189 -23.58 2.30 8.08
C CYS A 189 -22.14 2.80 8.10
N ARG A 190 -21.18 1.88 7.92
CA ARG A 190 -19.73 2.12 7.98
C ARG A 190 -19.05 1.73 6.66
N PRO A 191 -19.25 2.52 5.59
CA PRO A 191 -18.69 2.21 4.27
C PRO A 191 -17.15 2.26 4.25
N GLY A 192 -16.52 2.92 5.23
CA GLY A 192 -15.06 2.94 5.40
C GLY A 192 -14.41 1.56 5.49
N ARG A 193 -15.13 0.53 5.96
CA ARG A 193 -14.63 -0.86 6.00
C ARG A 193 -14.23 -1.41 4.62
N LEU A 194 -14.91 -0.96 3.56
CA LEU A 194 -14.54 -1.30 2.18
C LEU A 194 -13.15 -0.74 1.82
N LEU A 195 -12.88 0.51 2.23
CA LEU A 195 -11.58 1.15 2.02
C LEU A 195 -10.49 0.49 2.88
N ARG A 196 -10.80 0.09 4.12
CA ARG A 196 -9.85 -0.64 4.98
C ARG A 196 -9.41 -1.94 4.30
N ARG A 197 -10.37 -2.72 3.83
CA ARG A 197 -10.09 -3.98 3.12
C ARG A 197 -9.30 -3.74 1.84
N PHE A 198 -9.58 -2.67 1.10
CA PHE A 198 -8.76 -2.26 -0.05
C PHE A 198 -7.31 -2.00 0.36
N TRP A 199 -7.08 -1.19 1.38
CA TRP A 199 -5.72 -0.87 1.82
C TRP A 199 -4.98 -2.10 2.34
N ARG A 200 -5.61 -3.00 3.10
CA ARG A 200 -5.01 -4.29 3.50
C ARG A 200 -4.71 -5.21 2.31
N SER A 201 -5.49 -5.12 1.24
CA SER A 201 -5.20 -5.87 0.00
C SER A 201 -3.96 -5.34 -0.74
N LYS A 202 -3.65 -4.06 -0.53
CA LYS A 202 -2.52 -3.33 -1.13
C LYS A 202 -1.28 -3.28 -0.25
N ASP A 203 -1.35 -3.86 0.94
CA ASP A 203 -0.25 -3.93 1.89
C ASP A 203 0.91 -4.76 1.29
N PRO A 204 2.10 -4.17 1.08
CA PRO A 204 3.24 -4.87 0.49
C PRO A 204 3.92 -5.81 1.49
N THR A 205 3.71 -5.60 2.79
CA THR A 205 4.29 -6.40 3.87
C THR A 205 3.19 -6.84 4.83
N PRO A 206 2.22 -7.65 4.33
CA PRO A 206 0.98 -7.96 5.04
C PRO A 206 1.14 -8.76 6.33
N ALA A 207 2.35 -9.27 6.59
CA ALA A 207 2.71 -9.96 7.82
C ALA A 207 3.07 -8.99 8.96
N THR A 208 3.20 -7.69 8.69
CA THR A 208 3.40 -6.66 9.72
C THR A 208 2.13 -5.83 9.94
N LEU A 209 2.14 -5.06 11.03
CA LEU A 209 1.06 -4.15 11.39
C LEU A 209 1.15 -2.82 10.64
N VAL A 210 2.32 -2.48 10.08
CA VAL A 210 2.51 -1.28 9.27
C VAL A 210 2.01 -1.58 7.86
N ASN A 211 1.27 -0.65 7.26
CA ASN A 211 0.96 -0.70 5.84
C ASN A 211 1.69 0.44 5.13
N GLU A 212 2.86 0.13 4.58
CA GLU A 212 3.77 1.09 3.96
C GLU A 212 3.12 1.77 2.75
N ARG A 213 2.34 1.02 1.96
CA ARG A 213 1.62 1.56 0.79
C ARG A 213 0.55 2.57 1.20
N LEU A 214 -0.15 2.33 2.31
CA LEU A 214 -1.09 3.28 2.90
C LEU A 214 -0.35 4.51 3.45
N MET A 215 0.75 4.32 4.18
CA MET A 215 1.54 5.45 4.69
C MET A 215 2.04 6.34 3.55
N GLU A 216 2.59 5.74 2.49
CA GLU A 216 2.98 6.47 1.27
C GLU A 216 1.78 7.20 0.64
N HIS A 217 0.61 6.56 0.55
CA HIS A 217 -0.59 7.22 0.04
C HIS A 217 -0.96 8.45 0.85
N LEU A 218 -0.98 8.34 2.18
CA LEU A 218 -1.31 9.45 3.07
C LEU A 218 -0.26 10.57 2.98
N GLN A 219 1.03 10.24 2.85
CA GLN A 219 2.09 11.21 2.59
C GLN A 219 1.85 11.98 1.29
N ARG A 220 1.52 11.26 0.21
CA ARG A 220 1.22 11.88 -1.07
C ARG A 220 -0.04 12.73 -1.03
N VAL A 221 -1.05 12.34 -0.25
CA VAL A 221 -2.28 13.12 -0.03
C VAL A 221 -1.97 14.42 0.71
N GLU A 222 -1.18 14.38 1.79
CA GLU A 222 -0.76 15.59 2.51
C GLU A 222 0.02 16.55 1.59
N TYR A 223 0.97 16.02 0.83
CA TYR A 223 1.69 16.82 -0.18
C TYR A 223 0.72 17.41 -1.22
N ALA A 224 -0.24 16.62 -1.71
CA ALA A 224 -1.18 17.09 -2.71
C ALA A 224 -2.12 18.18 -2.16
N GLU A 225 -2.61 18.04 -0.93
CA GLU A 225 -3.42 19.08 -0.28
C GLU A 225 -2.63 20.38 -0.07
N GLU A 226 -1.34 20.31 0.24
CA GLU A 226 -0.48 21.48 0.45
C GLU A 226 -0.15 22.20 -0.87
N TYR A 227 0.27 21.48 -1.90
CA TYR A 227 0.84 22.08 -3.12
C TYR A 227 -0.16 22.21 -4.28
N PHE A 228 -1.25 21.43 -4.27
CA PHE A 228 -2.22 21.37 -5.37
C PHE A 228 -3.65 21.64 -4.91
N TYR A 229 -3.81 22.45 -3.86
CA TYR A 229 -5.11 22.70 -3.24
C TYR A 229 -6.21 23.10 -4.24
N ALA A 230 -7.37 22.46 -4.10
CA ALA A 230 -8.59 22.82 -4.82
C ALA A 230 -9.82 22.66 -3.92
N ALA A 231 -10.83 23.51 -4.14
CA ALA A 231 -12.05 23.56 -3.33
C ALA A 231 -13.08 22.49 -3.76
N ILE A 232 -12.62 21.23 -3.79
CA ILE A 232 -13.39 20.03 -4.14
C ILE A 232 -13.21 18.95 -3.06
N PRO A 233 -14.02 17.87 -3.01
CA PRO A 233 -14.04 16.95 -1.88
C PRO A 233 -12.67 16.36 -1.48
N ARG A 234 -11.82 15.99 -2.44
CA ARG A 234 -10.46 15.46 -2.18
C ARG A 234 -9.43 16.52 -1.75
N ARG A 235 -9.78 17.81 -1.82
CA ARG A 235 -8.96 18.98 -1.48
C ARG A 235 -7.75 19.29 -2.37
N PHE A 236 -7.56 18.57 -3.46
CA PHE A 236 -6.52 18.85 -4.45
C PHE A 236 -7.00 18.67 -5.89
N ASP A 237 -6.41 19.40 -6.82
CA ASP A 237 -6.73 19.38 -8.26
C ASP A 237 -6.22 18.10 -8.96
N ASP A 238 -6.32 18.02 -10.29
CA ASP A 238 -5.93 16.81 -11.02
C ASP A 238 -4.41 16.58 -11.02
N ARG A 239 -3.58 17.60 -10.77
CA ARG A 239 -2.14 17.44 -10.55
C ARG A 239 -1.89 16.70 -9.24
N GLY A 240 -2.63 17.07 -8.19
CA GLY A 240 -2.60 16.34 -6.91
C GLY A 240 -3.08 14.90 -7.06
N MET A 241 -4.16 14.68 -7.82
CA MET A 241 -4.62 13.32 -8.14
C MET A 241 -3.53 12.50 -8.84
N LEU A 242 -2.87 13.06 -9.86
CA LEU A 242 -1.82 12.35 -10.59
C LEU A 242 -0.58 12.11 -9.71
N TYR A 243 -0.20 13.07 -8.86
CA TYR A 243 0.87 12.92 -7.89
C TYR A 243 0.60 11.78 -6.90
N VAL A 244 -0.62 11.69 -6.37
CA VAL A 244 -1.01 10.59 -5.47
C VAL A 244 -0.96 9.24 -6.21
N LYS A 245 -1.41 9.21 -7.47
CA LYS A 245 -1.48 8.01 -8.30
C LYS A 245 -0.12 7.48 -8.76
N LEU A 246 0.76 8.35 -9.24
CA LEU A 246 2.01 7.98 -9.93
C LEU A 246 3.27 8.46 -9.23
N GLY A 247 3.16 9.28 -8.19
CA GLY A 247 4.29 9.90 -7.52
C GLY A 247 4.80 11.15 -8.24
N ARG A 248 6.01 11.55 -7.88
CA ARG A 248 6.66 12.75 -8.39
C ARG A 248 6.98 12.59 -9.89
N PRO A 249 6.66 13.58 -10.75
CA PRO A 249 7.05 13.53 -12.15
C PRO A 249 8.57 13.67 -12.32
N SER A 250 9.12 13.05 -13.37
CA SER A 250 10.53 13.19 -13.79
C SER A 250 10.89 14.63 -14.16
N GLY A 251 9.93 15.34 -14.73
CA GLY A 251 10.12 16.72 -15.19
C GLY A 251 8.80 17.44 -15.34
N LYS A 252 8.88 18.76 -15.46
CA LYS A 252 7.74 19.66 -15.67
C LYS A 252 8.09 20.68 -16.74
N ALA A 253 7.12 21.00 -17.60
CA ALA A 253 7.21 22.05 -18.59
C ALA A 253 6.02 23.01 -18.49
N SER A 254 6.20 24.22 -19.00
CA SER A 254 5.14 25.22 -19.18
C SER A 254 5.62 26.20 -20.26
N ALA A 255 4.70 26.76 -21.03
CA ALA A 255 5.04 27.82 -21.97
C ALA A 255 5.42 29.13 -21.24
N GLY A 256 5.20 29.22 -19.92
CA GLY A 256 5.38 30.47 -19.17
C GLY A 256 4.36 31.55 -19.54
N LEU A 257 3.34 31.19 -20.33
CA LEU A 257 2.29 32.09 -20.80
C LEU A 257 1.07 31.95 -19.89
N SER A 258 0.64 33.06 -19.29
CA SER A 258 -0.60 33.14 -18.54
C SER A 258 -1.18 34.55 -18.56
N GLY A 259 -2.50 34.66 -18.53
CA GLY A 259 -3.18 35.95 -18.56
C GLY A 259 -3.14 36.61 -19.94
N ARG A 260 -3.42 37.93 -19.97
CA ARG A 260 -3.64 38.68 -21.21
C ARG A 260 -2.33 39.03 -21.91
N ASP A 261 -2.11 38.48 -23.10
CA ASP A 261 -1.13 38.96 -24.06
C ASP A 261 -1.72 40.19 -24.78
N LEU A 262 -1.21 41.38 -24.45
CA LEU A 262 -1.65 42.65 -25.03
C LEU A 262 -1.25 42.82 -26.50
N ALA A 263 -0.18 42.16 -26.95
CA ALA A 263 0.29 42.27 -28.33
C ALA A 263 -0.60 41.46 -29.29
N ARG A 264 -1.16 40.34 -28.81
CA ARG A 264 -2.04 39.46 -29.60
C ARG A 264 -3.52 39.54 -29.22
N ASN A 265 -3.86 40.32 -28.19
CA ASN A 265 -5.21 40.46 -27.61
C ASN A 265 -5.86 39.13 -27.20
N TYR A 266 -5.05 38.21 -26.69
CA TYR A 266 -5.47 36.88 -26.24
C TYR A 266 -5.24 36.70 -24.74
N SER A 267 -5.95 35.77 -24.09
CA SER A 267 -5.68 35.37 -22.71
C SER A 267 -5.34 33.89 -22.63
N PHE A 268 -4.08 33.55 -22.37
CA PHE A 268 -3.65 32.17 -22.15
C PHE A 268 -4.07 31.71 -20.76
N ARG A 269 -4.56 30.48 -20.67
CA ARG A 269 -4.82 29.84 -19.38
C ARG A 269 -3.50 29.39 -18.76
N PRO A 270 -3.30 29.54 -17.43
CA PRO A 270 -2.19 28.89 -16.75
C PRO A 270 -2.20 27.39 -17.02
N HIS A 271 -1.03 26.81 -17.27
CA HIS A 271 -0.90 25.42 -17.68
C HIS A 271 0.46 24.85 -17.28
N GLU A 272 0.49 23.53 -17.15
CA GLU A 272 1.66 22.75 -16.76
C GLU A 272 1.62 21.41 -17.48
N VAL A 273 2.78 20.88 -17.85
CA VAL A 273 2.92 19.54 -18.45
C VAL A 273 3.86 18.73 -17.60
N TRP A 274 3.44 17.55 -17.16
CA TRP A 274 4.25 16.66 -16.32
C TRP A 274 4.75 15.46 -17.11
N PHE A 275 6.02 15.12 -16.98
CA PHE A 275 6.64 13.98 -17.66
C PHE A 275 6.92 12.85 -16.68
N TYR A 276 6.65 11.61 -17.08
CA TYR A 276 6.88 10.41 -16.29
C TYR A 276 7.80 9.45 -17.05
N GLU A 277 9.02 9.91 -17.33
CA GLU A 277 10.01 9.20 -18.17
C GLU A 277 10.43 7.83 -17.60
N PHE A 278 10.27 7.62 -16.29
CA PHE A 278 10.53 6.32 -15.65
C PHE A 278 9.45 5.27 -15.94
N ILE A 279 8.25 5.70 -16.36
CA ILE A 279 7.18 4.82 -16.83
C ILE A 279 7.43 4.50 -18.30
N ASP A 280 7.45 5.56 -19.12
CA ASP A 280 7.79 5.50 -20.53
C ASP A 280 8.26 6.90 -20.98
N PRO A 281 9.29 7.00 -21.84
CA PRO A 281 9.82 8.29 -22.27
C PRO A 281 8.79 9.23 -22.90
N ASN A 282 7.72 8.72 -23.51
CA ASN A 282 6.72 9.53 -24.23
C ASN A 282 5.45 9.82 -23.42
N VAL A 283 5.36 9.36 -22.17
CA VAL A 283 4.19 9.59 -21.32
C VAL A 283 4.30 10.96 -20.62
N TYR A 284 3.35 11.84 -20.92
CA TYR A 284 3.24 13.15 -20.30
C TYR A 284 1.79 13.57 -20.07
N PHE A 285 1.51 14.41 -19.07
CA PHE A 285 0.16 14.80 -18.69
C PHE A 285 0.01 16.33 -18.73
N PRO A 286 -0.83 16.87 -19.63
CA PRO A 286 -1.08 18.30 -19.69
C PRO A 286 -2.20 18.71 -18.73
N PHE A 287 -1.99 19.83 -18.03
CA PHE A 287 -2.93 20.40 -17.07
C PHE A 287 -3.22 21.85 -17.39
N VAL A 288 -4.48 22.25 -17.29
CA VAL A 288 -4.93 23.62 -17.55
C VAL A 288 -5.77 24.15 -16.40
N ASP A 289 -5.43 25.35 -15.92
CA ASP A 289 -6.21 26.03 -14.89
C ASP A 289 -7.41 26.74 -15.52
N PHE A 290 -8.60 26.24 -15.21
CA PHE A 290 -9.85 26.86 -15.66
C PHE A 290 -10.29 28.04 -14.78
N GLN A 291 -9.52 28.36 -13.74
CA GLN A 291 -9.77 29.42 -12.76
C GLN A 291 -11.11 29.25 -12.02
N ASP A 292 -11.58 28.02 -11.93
CA ASP A 292 -12.75 27.62 -11.15
C ASP A 292 -12.33 26.86 -9.88
N LYS A 293 -13.29 26.25 -9.18
CA LYS A 293 -13.03 25.49 -7.95
C LYS A 293 -12.12 24.28 -8.16
N ARG A 294 -12.02 23.73 -9.38
CA ARG A 294 -11.19 22.58 -9.73
C ARG A 294 -9.74 22.96 -10.02
N ARG A 295 -9.45 24.25 -10.26
CA ARG A 295 -8.11 24.75 -10.61
C ARG A 295 -7.56 24.01 -11.84
N TYR A 296 -6.42 23.34 -11.71
CA TYR A 296 -5.79 22.61 -12.81
C TYR A 296 -6.50 21.28 -13.07
N VAL A 297 -7.04 21.15 -14.27
CA VAL A 297 -7.73 19.94 -14.74
C VAL A 297 -6.82 19.22 -15.75
N LEU A 298 -6.77 17.89 -15.67
CA LEU A 298 -6.10 17.05 -16.67
C LEU A 298 -6.92 17.12 -17.96
N VAL A 299 -6.26 17.50 -19.06
CA VAL A 299 -6.88 17.63 -20.37
C VAL A 299 -6.31 16.62 -21.36
N ASP A 300 -7.03 16.36 -22.45
CA ASP A 300 -6.59 15.42 -23.48
C ASP A 300 -5.36 15.97 -24.23
N GLY A 301 -5.31 17.29 -24.39
CA GLY A 301 -4.28 18.01 -25.13
C GLY A 301 -3.97 19.40 -24.56
N ILE A 302 -2.71 19.82 -24.66
CA ILE A 302 -2.25 21.10 -24.10
C ILE A 302 -2.81 22.33 -24.84
N GLU A 303 -3.40 22.13 -26.04
CA GLU A 303 -4.13 23.16 -26.80
C GLU A 303 -5.31 23.78 -26.01
N GLU A 304 -5.85 23.07 -25.00
CA GLU A 304 -6.87 23.62 -24.10
C GLU A 304 -6.37 24.84 -23.28
N ALA A 305 -5.05 25.02 -23.17
CA ALA A 305 -4.44 26.19 -22.52
C ALA A 305 -4.55 27.46 -23.37
N LEU A 306 -4.77 27.31 -24.67
CA LEU A 306 -4.80 28.42 -25.59
C LEU A 306 -6.08 29.26 -25.43
N PRO A 307 -5.98 30.58 -25.69
CA PRO A 307 -7.12 31.50 -25.63
C PRO A 307 -8.30 31.04 -26.49
N ARG A 308 -9.51 31.01 -25.92
CA ARG A 308 -10.77 30.95 -26.69
C ARG A 308 -11.49 32.27 -26.56
N ALA A 309 -12.14 32.77 -27.62
CA ALA A 309 -12.86 34.03 -27.51
C ALA A 309 -13.93 33.96 -26.42
N SER A 310 -14.10 35.08 -25.72
CA SER A 310 -14.93 35.22 -24.52
C SER A 310 -16.43 34.96 -24.74
N ALA A 311 -16.89 34.52 -25.92
CA ALA A 311 -18.29 34.62 -26.33
C ALA A 311 -18.87 33.49 -27.21
N SER A 312 -18.53 32.20 -27.04
CA SER A 312 -19.52 31.13 -27.27
C SER A 312 -19.10 29.76 -26.72
N ASN A 313 -20.06 29.07 -26.10
CA ASN A 313 -19.96 27.66 -25.69
C ASN A 313 -20.46 26.70 -26.78
N LYS A 314 -20.45 27.08 -28.08
CA LYS A 314 -21.17 26.32 -29.13
C LYS A 314 -20.36 25.25 -29.88
N TRP A 315 -19.03 25.18 -29.74
CA TRP A 315 -18.23 24.22 -30.51
C TRP A 315 -18.22 22.78 -29.94
N ARG A 316 -18.66 22.57 -28.69
CA ARG A 316 -18.87 21.22 -28.10
C ARG A 316 -19.86 20.34 -28.89
N ALA A 317 -20.54 20.88 -29.90
CA ALA A 317 -21.53 20.18 -30.70
C ALA A 317 -20.99 19.49 -31.98
N VAL A 318 -19.71 19.63 -32.36
CA VAL A 318 -19.27 19.20 -33.72
C VAL A 318 -18.22 18.07 -33.75
N VAL A 319 -17.68 17.61 -32.61
CA VAL A 319 -16.86 16.38 -32.60
C VAL A 319 -17.39 15.39 -31.55
N PRO A 320 -18.30 14.48 -31.92
CA PRO A 320 -18.66 13.36 -31.05
C PRO A 320 -17.45 12.46 -30.83
N ARG A 321 -17.28 11.96 -29.60
CA ARG A 321 -16.32 10.88 -29.27
C ARG A 321 -16.42 9.76 -30.31
N GLY A 322 -15.32 9.47 -31.02
CA GLY A 322 -15.17 8.23 -31.79
C GLY A 322 -15.46 8.26 -33.31
N ARG A 323 -15.47 9.41 -34.01
CA ARG A 323 -15.38 9.41 -35.49
C ARG A 323 -14.43 10.47 -36.02
N VAL A 324 -13.47 10.00 -36.85
CA VAL A 324 -12.70 10.83 -37.78
C VAL A 324 -13.68 11.43 -38.80
N LEU A 325 -13.69 12.76 -38.95
CA LEU A 325 -14.42 13.41 -40.05
C LEU A 325 -13.69 13.13 -41.36
N PRO A 326 -14.38 12.76 -42.45
CA PRO A 326 -13.76 12.68 -43.77
C PRO A 326 -13.26 14.06 -44.21
N ASP A 327 -12.05 14.12 -44.78
CA ASP A 327 -11.38 15.34 -45.26
C ASP A 327 -12.25 16.23 -46.18
N SER A 328 -13.27 15.65 -46.83
CA SER A 328 -14.11 16.31 -47.82
C SER A 328 -15.24 17.19 -47.27
N LEU A 329 -15.51 17.20 -45.96
CA LEU A 329 -16.55 18.06 -45.35
C LEU A 329 -16.00 19.28 -44.60
N ALA A 330 -14.67 19.44 -44.51
CA ALA A 330 -14.02 20.55 -43.80
C ALA A 330 -14.06 21.91 -44.53
N LEU A 331 -14.39 21.92 -45.84
CA LEU A 331 -14.31 23.13 -46.68
C LEU A 331 -15.56 24.03 -46.61
N GLY A 332 -16.55 23.71 -45.76
CA GLY A 332 -17.84 24.41 -45.71
C GLY A 332 -18.26 24.94 -44.35
N ILE A 333 -17.34 25.10 -43.39
CA ILE A 333 -17.66 25.54 -42.04
C ILE A 333 -17.54 27.07 -41.92
N SER A 334 -18.62 27.68 -41.42
CA SER A 334 -18.96 29.10 -41.39
C SER A 334 -17.88 30.05 -40.80
N PRO A 335 -17.70 31.29 -41.33
CA PRO A 335 -16.76 32.31 -40.83
C PRO A 335 -17.06 32.83 -39.41
N LEU A 336 -18.04 32.26 -38.72
CA LEU A 336 -18.34 32.53 -37.30
C LEU A 336 -17.47 31.73 -36.32
N LEU A 337 -16.69 30.74 -36.80
CA LEU A 337 -15.75 29.97 -35.98
C LEU A 337 -14.33 30.57 -35.92
N ASP A 338 -13.97 31.40 -36.89
CA ASP A 338 -12.64 32.02 -37.00
C ASP A 338 -12.30 32.99 -35.86
N SER A 339 -13.31 33.52 -35.17
CA SER A 339 -13.08 34.46 -34.06
C SER A 339 -12.79 33.76 -32.72
N GLU A 340 -13.06 32.45 -32.59
CA GLU A 340 -13.03 31.76 -31.28
C GLU A 340 -11.83 30.88 -31.03
N THR A 341 -11.09 30.50 -32.08
CA THR A 341 -9.87 29.70 -31.98
C THR A 341 -8.64 30.58 -32.16
N PRO A 342 -7.52 30.33 -31.44
CA PRO A 342 -6.26 31.02 -31.69
C PRO A 342 -5.87 30.90 -33.16
N ASP A 343 -5.15 31.89 -33.70
CA ASP A 343 -4.57 31.78 -35.04
C ASP A 343 -3.31 30.87 -35.04
N LEU A 344 -2.85 30.48 -36.23
CA LEU A 344 -1.65 29.65 -36.43
C LEU A 344 -0.39 30.26 -35.79
N ASP A 345 -0.20 31.57 -35.87
CA ASP A 345 1.00 32.24 -35.38
C ASP A 345 1.02 32.22 -33.84
N THR A 346 -0.14 32.37 -33.21
CA THR A 346 -0.34 32.20 -31.76
C THR A 346 -0.07 30.76 -31.29
N ARG A 347 -0.53 29.74 -32.03
CA ARG A 347 -0.19 28.33 -31.73
C ARG A 347 1.29 28.05 -31.85
N LEU A 348 1.89 28.50 -32.95
CA LEU A 348 3.31 28.31 -33.19
C LEU A 348 4.13 28.97 -32.08
N TYR A 349 3.75 30.18 -31.67
CA TYR A 349 4.38 30.86 -30.54
C TYR A 349 4.28 30.05 -29.24
N PHE A 350 3.08 29.53 -28.92
CA PHE A 350 2.86 28.71 -27.73
C PHE A 350 3.71 27.44 -27.72
N TYR A 351 3.72 26.66 -28.80
CA TYR A 351 4.53 25.45 -28.89
C TYR A 351 6.03 25.75 -28.94
N LYS A 352 6.46 26.87 -29.52
CA LYS A 352 7.86 27.30 -29.43
C LYS A 352 8.28 27.52 -27.98
N GLN A 353 7.45 28.18 -27.17
CA GLN A 353 7.73 28.35 -25.74
C GLN A 353 7.79 26.99 -25.02
N LEU A 354 6.84 26.08 -25.27
CA LEU A 354 6.89 24.74 -24.68
C LEU A 354 8.15 23.97 -25.09
N ALA A 355 8.54 24.03 -26.37
CA ALA A 355 9.71 23.35 -26.90
C ALA A 355 11.03 23.85 -26.27
N THR A 356 11.08 25.10 -25.78
CA THR A 356 12.24 25.58 -25.01
C THR A 356 12.43 24.85 -23.68
N THR A 357 11.34 24.31 -23.12
CA THR A 357 11.33 23.65 -21.81
C THR A 357 11.29 22.12 -21.91
N SER A 358 10.90 21.56 -23.06
CA SER A 358 10.87 20.12 -23.28
C SER A 358 10.95 19.75 -24.76
N ARG A 359 11.78 18.75 -25.06
CA ARG A 359 11.98 18.25 -26.43
C ARG A 359 10.75 17.58 -27.04
N HIS A 360 9.79 17.16 -26.22
CA HIS A 360 8.57 16.48 -26.67
C HIS A 360 7.72 17.31 -27.64
N PHE A 361 7.86 18.64 -27.59
CA PHE A 361 7.07 19.55 -28.42
C PHE A 361 7.81 20.04 -29.68
N TYR A 362 9.05 19.62 -29.94
CA TYR A 362 9.78 20.06 -31.15
C TYR A 362 9.07 19.63 -32.43
N ASP A 363 8.57 18.39 -32.49
CA ASP A 363 7.89 17.89 -33.68
C ASP A 363 6.61 18.69 -33.97
N ARG A 364 5.90 19.14 -32.92
CA ARG A 364 4.73 20.03 -33.07
C ARG A 364 5.11 21.38 -33.67
N VAL A 365 6.25 21.95 -33.25
CA VAL A 365 6.78 23.19 -33.82
C VAL A 365 7.10 23.00 -35.30
N GLN A 366 7.81 21.92 -35.67
CA GLN A 366 8.16 21.64 -37.06
C GLN A 366 6.92 21.48 -37.97
N GLU A 367 5.89 20.77 -37.48
CA GLU A 367 4.62 20.66 -38.20
C GLU A 367 3.96 22.02 -38.43
N LEU A 368 3.85 22.85 -37.40
CA LEU A 368 3.24 24.18 -37.50
C LEU A 368 4.06 25.14 -38.38
N GLU A 369 5.40 25.10 -38.32
CA GLU A 369 6.29 25.87 -39.20
C GLU A 369 6.11 25.45 -40.66
N SER A 370 5.92 24.15 -40.92
CA SER A 370 5.63 23.67 -42.27
C SER A 370 4.32 24.27 -42.79
N ILE A 371 3.27 24.31 -41.98
CA ILE A 371 1.97 24.91 -42.34
C ILE A 371 2.14 26.42 -42.59
N LEU A 372 2.88 27.12 -41.73
CA LEU A 372 3.15 28.56 -41.86
C LEU A 372 3.92 28.88 -43.14
N THR A 373 4.92 28.08 -43.48
CA THR A 373 5.72 28.25 -44.71
C THR A 373 4.82 28.17 -45.95
N HIS A 374 3.82 27.29 -45.96
CA HIS A 374 2.85 27.21 -47.06
C HIS A 374 1.86 28.39 -47.10
N LYS A 375 1.53 28.97 -45.94
CA LYS A 375 0.68 30.18 -45.81
C LYS A 375 1.38 31.42 -46.36
N GLU A 376 2.69 31.57 -46.14
CA GLU A 376 3.47 32.77 -46.49
C GLU A 376 3.91 32.86 -47.98
N VAL A 377 3.63 31.83 -48.79
CA VAL A 377 3.94 31.85 -50.23
C VAL A 377 3.13 32.95 -50.92
N GLU A 378 3.80 33.80 -51.73
CA GLU A 378 3.28 35.03 -52.36
C GLU A 378 2.01 34.85 -53.23
N PHE A 379 1.63 33.61 -53.53
CA PHE A 379 0.38 33.23 -54.22
C PHE A 379 -0.26 31.98 -53.60
N SER A 380 -0.39 31.94 -52.26
CA SER A 380 -1.10 30.86 -51.60
C SER A 380 -2.52 30.69 -52.18
N PRO A 381 -2.90 29.48 -52.63
CA PRO A 381 -4.21 29.25 -53.25
C PRO A 381 -5.35 29.17 -52.22
N PHE A 382 -5.06 29.26 -50.91
CA PHE A 382 -6.03 29.08 -49.83
C PHE A 382 -6.09 30.30 -48.89
N PRO A 383 -7.28 30.62 -48.32
CA PRO A 383 -7.40 31.70 -47.35
C PRO A 383 -6.72 31.37 -46.00
N THR A 384 -6.36 32.38 -45.20
CA THR A 384 -5.74 32.19 -43.87
C THR A 384 -6.53 31.26 -42.94
N SER A 385 -7.87 31.28 -43.01
CA SER A 385 -8.74 30.41 -42.22
C SER A 385 -8.53 28.92 -42.52
N TYR A 386 -8.18 28.56 -43.77
CA TYR A 386 -7.82 27.19 -44.14
C TYR A 386 -6.60 26.70 -43.36
N TYR A 387 -5.53 27.50 -43.29
CA TYR A 387 -4.31 27.13 -42.58
C TYR A 387 -4.51 27.08 -41.06
N ASN A 388 -5.33 27.97 -40.51
CA ASN A 388 -5.74 27.91 -39.11
C ASN A 388 -6.50 26.61 -38.81
N HIS A 389 -7.46 26.23 -39.67
CA HIS A 389 -8.21 24.99 -39.54
C HIS A 389 -7.30 23.75 -39.66
N LEU A 390 -6.37 23.76 -40.62
CA LEU A 390 -5.40 22.68 -40.79
C LEU A 390 -4.57 22.51 -39.53
N ALA A 391 -4.03 23.59 -38.96
CA ALA A 391 -3.28 23.57 -37.72
C ALA A 391 -4.09 22.99 -36.54
N VAL A 392 -5.34 23.44 -36.36
CA VAL A 392 -6.26 22.90 -35.33
C VAL A 392 -6.43 21.39 -35.51
N THR A 393 -6.73 20.95 -36.73
CA THR A 393 -7.02 19.54 -37.04
C THR A 393 -5.79 18.68 -36.81
N THR A 394 -4.61 19.13 -37.24
CA THR A 394 -3.33 18.43 -37.02
C THR A 394 -3.02 18.31 -35.52
N MET A 395 -3.10 19.40 -34.76
CA MET A 395 -2.79 19.37 -33.32
C MET A 395 -3.79 18.51 -32.53
N THR A 396 -5.08 18.61 -32.85
CA THR A 396 -6.13 17.78 -32.23
C THR A 396 -5.91 16.29 -32.50
N SER A 397 -5.54 15.93 -33.73
CA SER A 397 -5.29 14.53 -34.10
C SER A 397 -4.10 13.95 -33.34
N ARG A 398 -3.06 14.76 -33.12
CA ARG A 398 -1.89 14.37 -32.33
C ARG A 398 -2.20 14.24 -30.84
N ASP A 399 -2.99 15.16 -30.28
CA ASP A 399 -3.40 15.10 -28.87
C ASP A 399 -4.20 13.82 -28.58
N LEU A 400 -5.08 13.39 -29.50
CA LEU A 400 -5.83 12.13 -29.40
C LEU A 400 -4.93 10.89 -29.47
N GLN A 401 -3.89 10.91 -30.31
CA GLN A 401 -2.90 9.83 -30.38
C GLN A 401 -2.15 9.69 -29.05
N GLU A 402 -1.75 10.81 -28.46
CA GLU A 402 -1.04 10.85 -27.19
C GLU A 402 -1.95 10.46 -26.01
N GLU A 403 -3.23 10.85 -26.02
CA GLU A 403 -4.23 10.37 -25.06
C GLU A 403 -4.32 8.84 -25.10
N THR A 404 -4.53 8.28 -26.29
CA THR A 404 -4.59 6.82 -26.49
C THR A 404 -3.30 6.15 -26.01
N TYR A 405 -2.14 6.75 -26.31
CA TYR A 405 -0.84 6.24 -25.86
C TYR A 405 -0.71 6.26 -24.33
N ARG A 406 -1.17 7.32 -23.66
CA ARG A 406 -1.17 7.41 -22.19
C ARG A 406 -2.06 6.35 -21.57
N GLU A 407 -3.24 6.12 -22.11
CA GLU A 407 -4.17 5.08 -21.61
C GLU A 407 -3.56 3.68 -21.70
N GLN A 408 -2.78 3.40 -22.75
CA GLN A 408 -2.18 2.08 -22.96
C GLN A 408 -0.90 1.85 -22.16
N ASN A 409 -0.09 2.90 -21.94
CA ASN A 409 1.25 2.77 -21.37
C ASN A 409 1.37 3.24 -19.92
N THR A 410 0.34 3.87 -19.34
CA THR A 410 0.36 4.31 -17.94
C THR A 410 -0.20 3.22 -17.03
N PRO A 411 0.53 2.78 -15.98
CA PRO A 411 -0.01 1.85 -15.00
C PRO A 411 -1.18 2.48 -14.23
N GLN A 412 -2.03 1.63 -13.66
CA GLN A 412 -3.14 2.09 -12.82
C GLN A 412 -2.64 2.85 -11.58
N GLU A 413 -1.49 2.47 -11.04
CA GLU A 413 -0.82 3.17 -9.94
C GLU A 413 0.69 2.87 -9.99
N ALA A 414 1.49 3.77 -9.41
CA ALA A 414 2.91 3.53 -9.14
C ALA A 414 3.20 3.83 -7.67
N SER A 415 4.07 3.04 -7.06
CA SER A 415 4.45 3.14 -5.65
C SER A 415 5.96 3.15 -5.53
N ASP A 416 6.47 4.06 -4.70
CA ASP A 416 7.89 4.15 -4.34
C ASP A 416 8.24 3.22 -3.17
N THR A 417 7.22 2.63 -2.54
CA THR A 417 7.38 1.69 -1.44
C THR A 417 8.24 0.50 -1.89
N PHE A 418 9.40 0.35 -1.24
CA PHE A 418 10.41 -0.66 -1.57
C PHE A 418 10.94 -0.62 -3.01
N ALA A 419 10.76 0.47 -3.77
CA ALA A 419 11.22 0.56 -5.16
C ALA A 419 12.75 0.39 -5.33
N ALA A 420 13.52 0.68 -4.28
CA ALA A 420 14.98 0.49 -4.25
C ALA A 420 15.42 -0.88 -3.68
N VAL A 421 14.48 -1.73 -3.25
CA VAL A 421 14.77 -3.05 -2.66
C VAL A 421 14.59 -4.11 -3.73
N GLU A 422 15.63 -4.92 -3.94
CA GLU A 422 15.58 -6.01 -4.91
C GLU A 422 14.74 -7.19 -4.41
N ASN A 423 14.13 -7.94 -5.33
CA ASN A 423 13.39 -9.14 -4.96
C ASN A 423 14.33 -10.23 -4.42
N LEU A 424 13.92 -10.92 -3.36
CA LEU A 424 14.62 -12.05 -2.77
C LEU A 424 14.03 -13.38 -3.30
N PRO A 425 14.79 -14.20 -4.04
CA PRO A 425 14.32 -15.49 -4.52
C PRO A 425 14.12 -16.48 -3.37
N VAL A 426 12.87 -16.64 -2.93
CA VAL A 426 12.47 -17.62 -1.91
C VAL A 426 11.54 -18.65 -2.53
N ALA A 427 11.93 -19.91 -2.46
CA ALA A 427 11.04 -21.03 -2.67
C ALA A 427 10.24 -21.27 -1.39
N PHE A 428 8.95 -21.52 -1.50
CA PHE A 428 8.16 -21.91 -0.34
C PHE A 428 7.12 -22.97 -0.66
N ARG A 429 6.80 -23.78 0.35
CA ARG A 429 5.72 -24.76 0.34
C ARG A 429 4.92 -24.64 1.63
N THR A 430 3.70 -25.15 1.59
CA THR A 430 2.80 -25.10 2.74
C THR A 430 2.18 -26.46 2.98
N ALA A 431 1.89 -26.78 4.24
CA ALA A 431 1.10 -27.94 4.59
C ALA A 431 0.23 -27.67 5.82
N ARG A 432 -1.02 -28.12 5.78
CA ARG A 432 -1.92 -28.13 6.92
C ARG A 432 -1.88 -29.48 7.64
N PHE A 433 -1.96 -29.42 8.96
CA PHE A 433 -2.07 -30.55 9.89
C PHE A 433 -3.18 -30.28 10.90
N LEU A 434 -3.76 -31.35 11.44
CA LEU A 434 -4.75 -31.27 12.50
C LEU A 434 -4.10 -31.54 13.85
N GLU A 435 -4.24 -30.61 14.79
CA GLU A 435 -3.79 -30.81 16.17
C GLU A 435 -4.83 -31.60 16.97
N PRO A 436 -4.42 -32.28 18.07
CA PRO A 436 -5.34 -33.02 18.94
C PRO A 436 -6.49 -32.16 19.52
N GLY A 437 -6.28 -30.85 19.63
CA GLY A 437 -7.29 -29.88 20.07
C GLY A 437 -8.34 -29.50 19.01
N GLY A 438 -8.22 -30.00 17.77
CA GLY A 438 -9.08 -29.65 16.64
C GLY A 438 -8.62 -28.41 15.87
N GLU A 439 -7.60 -27.70 16.34
CA GLU A 439 -7.01 -26.56 15.64
C GLU A 439 -6.23 -27.02 14.41
N THR A 440 -6.24 -26.19 13.36
CA THR A 440 -5.39 -26.44 12.20
C THR A 440 -4.03 -25.80 12.43
N ARG A 441 -2.98 -26.63 12.39
CA ARG A 441 -1.59 -26.19 12.30
C ARG A 441 -1.23 -26.01 10.83
N PHE A 442 -0.70 -24.85 10.47
CA PHE A 442 -0.23 -24.51 9.14
C PHE A 442 1.29 -24.37 9.17
N GLU A 443 2.00 -25.23 8.46
CA GLU A 443 3.44 -25.15 8.31
C GLU A 443 3.83 -24.47 7.00
N LEU A 444 4.75 -23.53 7.07
CA LEU A 444 5.36 -22.85 5.94
C LEU A 444 6.83 -23.22 5.85
N TYR A 445 7.21 -23.91 4.78
CA TYR A 445 8.58 -24.31 4.48
C TYR A 445 9.20 -23.30 3.54
N LEU A 446 10.23 -22.60 3.99
CA LEU A 446 10.94 -21.57 3.22
C LEU A 446 12.30 -22.11 2.79
N GLY A 447 12.74 -21.79 1.59
CA GLY A 447 14.01 -22.21 1.02
C GLY A 447 14.65 -21.15 0.15
N MET A 448 15.93 -20.85 0.36
CA MET A 448 16.65 -19.83 -0.40
C MET A 448 18.13 -20.19 -0.52
N ARG A 449 18.78 -19.82 -1.62
CA ARG A 449 20.22 -20.05 -1.78
C ARG A 449 20.99 -18.94 -1.07
N LYS A 450 22.10 -19.27 -0.39
CA LYS A 450 22.87 -18.25 0.35
C LYS A 450 23.33 -17.11 -0.54
N ARG A 451 23.78 -17.42 -1.76
CA ARG A 451 24.25 -16.42 -2.74
C ARG A 451 23.17 -15.40 -3.12
N ASP A 452 21.89 -15.76 -3.00
CA ASP A 452 20.78 -14.89 -3.41
C ASP A 452 20.42 -13.88 -2.30
N LEU A 453 21.06 -13.97 -1.11
CA LEU A 453 20.86 -13.01 -0.01
C LEU A 453 21.51 -11.64 -0.23
N VAL A 454 22.55 -11.56 -1.07
CA VAL A 454 23.27 -10.32 -1.33
C VAL A 454 22.81 -9.70 -2.64
N ALA A 455 22.73 -8.37 -2.68
CA ALA A 455 22.41 -7.64 -3.89
C ALA A 455 23.64 -7.43 -4.78
N ASP A 456 24.80 -7.18 -4.15
CA ASP A 456 26.05 -6.83 -4.80
C ASP A 456 27.20 -7.70 -4.27
N ARG A 457 28.15 -8.06 -5.14
CA ARG A 457 29.40 -8.74 -4.77
C ARG A 457 30.23 -7.94 -3.76
N SER A 458 30.08 -6.63 -3.70
CA SER A 458 30.72 -5.80 -2.67
C SER A 458 30.30 -6.17 -1.23
N GLN A 459 29.18 -6.89 -1.07
CA GLN A 459 28.62 -7.32 0.22
C GLN A 459 29.07 -8.73 0.62
N LEU A 460 29.88 -9.41 -0.20
CA LEU A 460 30.43 -10.72 0.16
C LEU A 460 31.34 -10.62 1.40
N GLY A 461 31.20 -11.58 2.30
CA GLY A 461 31.89 -11.63 3.59
C GLY A 461 31.29 -10.75 4.68
N ALA A 462 30.31 -9.90 4.37
CA ALA A 462 29.61 -9.11 5.37
C ALA A 462 28.68 -9.98 6.23
N ASP A 463 28.45 -9.54 7.47
CA ASP A 463 27.43 -10.11 8.33
C ASP A 463 26.04 -9.67 7.84
N LEU A 464 25.17 -10.66 7.65
CA LEU A 464 23.80 -10.50 7.19
C LEU A 464 22.84 -10.99 8.27
N LEU A 465 21.71 -10.28 8.37
CA LEU A 465 20.55 -10.70 9.13
C LEU A 465 19.45 -11.10 8.16
N VAL A 466 19.00 -12.35 8.23
CA VAL A 466 17.84 -12.84 7.49
C VAL A 466 16.67 -12.90 8.45
N LYS A 467 15.59 -12.18 8.12
CA LYS A 467 14.36 -12.16 8.92
C LYS A 467 13.25 -12.80 8.11
N LEU A 468 12.61 -13.81 8.69
CA LEU A 468 11.45 -14.49 8.15
C LEU A 468 10.28 -14.22 9.08
N THR A 469 9.17 -13.72 8.56
CA THR A 469 7.98 -13.40 9.35
C THR A 469 6.76 -13.96 8.64
N ALA A 470 5.84 -14.59 9.37
CA ALA A 470 4.58 -15.07 8.83
C ALA A 470 3.45 -14.96 9.85
N THR A 471 2.23 -14.79 9.37
CA THR A 471 1.03 -14.71 10.20
C THR A 471 -0.19 -15.24 9.46
N THR A 472 -1.25 -15.53 10.20
CA THR A 472 -2.56 -15.79 9.62
C THR A 472 -3.34 -14.49 9.54
N GLU A 473 -4.09 -14.31 8.45
CA GLU A 473 -5.03 -13.20 8.30
C GLU A 473 -6.45 -13.75 8.23
N ASN A 474 -7.41 -13.07 8.86
CA ASN A 474 -8.82 -13.43 8.72
C ASN A 474 -9.38 -13.05 7.32
N THR A 475 -10.66 -13.32 7.07
CA THR A 475 -11.32 -12.99 5.79
C THR A 475 -11.41 -11.49 5.49
N GLU A 476 -11.19 -10.66 6.51
CA GLU A 476 -11.10 -9.20 6.41
C GLU A 476 -9.66 -8.70 6.21
N LEU A 477 -8.72 -9.63 5.94
CA LEU A 477 -7.29 -9.38 5.75
C LEU A 477 -6.60 -8.75 6.95
N MET A 478 -7.11 -8.99 8.17
CA MET A 478 -6.47 -8.53 9.40
C MET A 478 -5.52 -9.62 9.92
N PRO A 479 -4.24 -9.30 10.16
CA PRO A 479 -3.26 -10.26 10.63
C PRO A 479 -3.44 -10.51 12.13
N GLN A 480 -3.00 -11.67 12.61
CA GLN A 480 -2.86 -11.90 14.05
C GLN A 480 -1.75 -10.99 14.62
N PRO A 481 -1.92 -10.42 15.83
CA PRO A 481 -1.03 -9.41 16.40
C PRO A 481 0.38 -9.92 16.74
N ASN A 482 0.56 -11.24 16.86
CA ASN A 482 1.85 -11.87 17.14
C ASN A 482 2.24 -12.79 15.97
N PRO A 483 2.87 -12.26 14.91
CA PRO A 483 3.38 -13.09 13.83
C PRO A 483 4.46 -14.05 14.35
N ASP A 484 4.56 -15.24 13.76
CA ASP A 484 5.70 -16.10 13.98
C ASP A 484 6.91 -15.55 13.21
N GLN A 485 8.08 -15.56 13.84
CA GLN A 485 9.26 -14.92 13.28
C GLN A 485 10.53 -15.69 13.65
N VAL A 486 11.39 -15.86 12.65
CA VAL A 486 12.74 -16.40 12.79
C VAL A 486 13.75 -15.37 12.28
N VAL A 487 14.85 -15.21 13.02
CA VAL A 487 15.96 -14.34 12.64
C VAL A 487 17.24 -15.16 12.64
N ILE A 488 17.97 -15.09 11.53
CA ILE A 488 19.15 -15.90 11.27
C ILE A 488 20.32 -14.97 10.96
N PHE A 489 21.47 -15.25 11.57
CA PHE A 489 22.73 -14.57 11.27
C PHE A 489 23.58 -15.42 10.35
N THR A 490 24.09 -14.82 9.29
CA THR A 490 24.94 -15.52 8.34
C THR A 490 25.84 -14.57 7.56
N ASN A 491 26.82 -15.11 6.85
CA ASN A 491 27.64 -14.40 5.90
C ASN A 491 27.66 -15.18 4.56
N VAL A 492 27.88 -14.46 3.46
CA VAL A 492 28.06 -15.06 2.13
C VAL A 492 29.50 -14.87 1.71
N GLU A 493 30.34 -15.88 1.88
CA GLU A 493 31.78 -15.79 1.59
C GLU A 493 32.10 -15.91 0.10
N ASP A 494 31.27 -16.62 -0.67
CA ASP A 494 31.45 -16.89 -2.09
C ASP A 494 30.12 -16.80 -2.85
N ASP A 495 30.12 -16.13 -4.01
CA ASP A 495 28.95 -16.00 -4.89
C ASP A 495 28.56 -17.31 -5.59
N ARG A 496 29.45 -18.30 -5.59
CA ARG A 496 29.20 -19.65 -6.13
C ARG A 496 28.61 -20.61 -5.10
N SER A 497 28.34 -20.14 -3.89
CA SER A 497 27.79 -20.99 -2.84
C SER A 497 26.52 -21.72 -3.31
N THR A 498 26.55 -23.05 -3.22
CA THR A 498 25.38 -23.92 -3.44
C THR A 498 24.59 -24.17 -2.17
N ASP A 499 25.03 -23.60 -1.05
CA ASP A 499 24.35 -23.76 0.22
C ASP A 499 22.95 -23.14 0.17
N VAL A 500 22.07 -23.75 0.94
CA VAL A 500 20.67 -23.41 1.00
C VAL A 500 20.29 -23.18 2.46
N PHE A 501 19.58 -22.08 2.74
CA PHE A 501 18.78 -21.95 3.95
C PHE A 501 17.45 -22.62 3.72
N ALA A 502 17.01 -23.42 4.68
CA ALA A 502 15.68 -23.96 4.74
C ALA A 502 15.15 -23.84 6.16
N GLU A 503 13.99 -23.21 6.32
CA GLU A 503 13.36 -22.98 7.61
C GLU A 503 11.88 -23.34 7.57
N THR A 504 11.32 -23.64 8.74
CA THR A 504 9.89 -23.91 8.91
C THR A 504 9.30 -22.92 9.91
N LEU A 505 8.26 -22.20 9.50
CA LEU A 505 7.42 -21.42 10.41
C LEU A 505 6.11 -22.17 10.65
N THR A 506 5.62 -22.15 11.88
CA THR A 506 4.44 -22.92 12.29
C THR A 506 3.39 -21.95 12.84
N LEU A 507 2.25 -21.90 12.16
CA LEU A 507 1.14 -21.03 12.50
C LEU A 507 -0.04 -21.86 12.97
N HIS A 508 -0.75 -21.36 14.00
CA HIS A 508 -1.96 -21.98 14.51
C HIS A 508 -3.15 -21.07 14.26
N THR A 509 -4.30 -21.66 13.95
CA THR A 509 -5.53 -20.91 13.71
C THR A 509 -6.77 -21.68 14.16
N ALA A 510 -7.66 -20.96 14.83
CA ALA A 510 -9.01 -21.42 15.20
C ALA A 510 -10.09 -20.91 14.23
N VAL A 511 -9.74 -20.07 13.24
CA VAL A 511 -10.70 -19.60 12.23
C VAL A 511 -10.78 -20.58 11.06
N ASP A 512 -12.01 -20.86 10.62
CA ASP A 512 -12.29 -21.82 9.56
C ASP A 512 -11.75 -21.41 8.19
N SER A 513 -11.66 -20.11 7.93
CA SER A 513 -11.16 -19.58 6.66
C SER A 513 -10.20 -18.44 6.93
N PHE A 514 -9.00 -18.55 6.37
CA PHE A 514 -7.89 -17.65 6.65
C PHE A 514 -6.96 -17.53 5.46
N TYR A 515 -6.19 -16.45 5.39
CA TYR A 515 -5.03 -16.34 4.53
C TYR A 515 -3.77 -16.57 5.35
N VAL A 516 -2.67 -16.89 4.68
CA VAL A 516 -1.34 -16.87 5.28
C VAL A 516 -0.53 -15.83 4.53
N SER A 517 -0.03 -14.85 5.27
CA SER A 517 0.90 -13.86 4.76
C SER A 517 2.27 -14.06 5.37
N GLY A 518 3.30 -13.71 4.61
CA GLY A 518 4.66 -13.75 5.11
C GLY A 518 5.59 -12.88 4.30
N GLN A 519 6.77 -12.66 4.86
CA GLN A 519 7.86 -11.98 4.20
C GLN A 519 9.21 -12.55 4.62
N ALA A 520 10.17 -12.45 3.70
CA ALA A 520 11.56 -12.78 3.93
C ALA A 520 12.40 -11.56 3.54
N GLU A 521 13.34 -11.21 4.42
CA GLU A 521 14.15 -10.01 4.29
C GLU A 521 15.61 -10.35 4.53
N SER A 522 16.51 -9.77 3.74
CA SER A 522 17.95 -9.83 3.97
C SER A 522 18.49 -8.43 4.26
N TRP A 523 19.06 -8.24 5.43
CA TRP A 523 19.58 -6.98 5.93
C TRP A 523 21.10 -7.04 6.06
N LEU A 524 21.76 -5.93 5.75
CA LEU A 524 23.14 -5.73 6.18
C LEU A 524 23.16 -5.51 7.69
N ALA A 525 23.98 -6.26 8.41
CA ALA A 525 24.10 -6.17 9.86
C ALA A 525 25.50 -5.68 10.25
N HIS A 526 25.55 -4.82 11.26
CA HIS A 526 26.79 -4.44 11.92
C HIS A 526 26.79 -5.00 13.34
N THR A 527 27.73 -5.90 13.63
CA THR A 527 27.97 -6.35 15.00
C THR A 527 28.71 -5.26 15.77
N GLU A 528 28.01 -4.54 16.66
CA GLU A 528 28.69 -4.02 17.85
C GLU A 528 29.12 -5.22 18.71
N SER A 529 30.21 -5.06 19.45
CA SER A 529 30.90 -6.09 20.24
C SER A 529 30.02 -6.73 21.33
N GLY A 530 29.05 -7.55 20.93
CA GLY A 530 28.18 -8.36 21.77
C GLY A 530 28.53 -9.84 21.65
N GLN A 531 28.59 -10.53 22.78
CA GLN A 531 28.98 -11.93 22.86
C GLN A 531 27.95 -12.82 22.15
N ARG A 532 28.39 -13.60 21.14
CA ARG A 532 27.57 -14.66 20.51
C ARG A 532 27.23 -15.71 21.57
N VAL A 533 25.98 -15.78 22.02
CA VAL A 533 25.51 -16.86 22.90
C VAL A 533 24.70 -17.84 22.05
N ALA A 534 25.28 -19.02 21.80
CA ALA A 534 24.55 -20.14 21.21
C ALA A 534 23.65 -20.76 22.27
N SER A 535 22.34 -20.87 22.00
CA SER A 535 21.45 -21.72 22.80
C SER A 535 21.72 -23.19 22.43
N ASN A 536 22.04 -24.01 23.42
CA ASN A 536 22.32 -25.45 23.26
C ASN A 536 21.05 -26.31 23.14
N GLU A 537 19.88 -25.73 22.94
CA GLU A 537 18.62 -26.44 22.74
C GLU A 537 18.16 -26.24 21.29
N ASN A 538 18.44 -27.22 20.43
CA ASN A 538 18.28 -27.23 18.96
C ASN A 538 19.23 -26.31 18.17
N PRO A 539 20.13 -26.87 17.31
CA PRO A 539 21.04 -26.09 16.44
C PRO A 539 20.37 -25.20 15.36
N GLY A 540 19.05 -24.95 15.42
CA GLY A 540 18.29 -24.21 14.41
C GLY A 540 17.41 -23.08 14.94
N ASN A 541 17.28 -22.91 16.26
CA ASN A 541 16.49 -21.83 16.84
C ASN A 541 17.36 -20.99 17.77
N VAL A 542 18.09 -20.05 17.19
CA VAL A 542 18.73 -19.00 17.99
C VAL A 542 17.73 -17.85 18.15
N ARG A 543 16.94 -17.86 19.23
CA ARG A 543 16.27 -16.63 19.70
C ARG A 543 17.33 -15.72 20.33
N THR A 544 18.15 -15.06 19.52
CA THR A 544 19.06 -14.03 20.06
C THR A 544 18.35 -12.69 20.13
N VAL A 545 18.22 -12.15 21.35
CA VAL A 545 18.00 -10.72 21.55
C VAL A 545 19.36 -10.05 21.39
N LEU A 546 19.77 -9.80 20.16
CA LEU A 546 20.90 -8.91 19.90
C LEU A 546 20.32 -7.54 19.56
N GLN A 547 20.76 -6.50 20.27
CA GLN A 547 20.59 -5.13 19.81
C GLN A 547 21.48 -4.96 18.58
N PHE A 548 20.89 -4.97 17.40
CA PHE A 548 21.58 -4.66 16.16
C PHE A 548 21.03 -3.37 15.56
N HIS A 549 21.93 -2.62 14.94
CA HIS A 549 21.56 -1.61 13.98
C HIS A 549 21.55 -2.28 12.59
N SER A 550 20.35 -2.54 12.08
CA SER A 550 20.16 -2.98 10.69
C SER A 550 20.06 -1.74 9.82
N ASP A 551 21.15 -1.39 9.14
CA ASP A 551 21.25 -0.09 8.48
C ASP A 551 20.63 -0.10 7.08
N LYS A 552 20.57 -1.26 6.44
CA LYS A 552 20.12 -1.36 5.04
C LYS A 552 19.45 -2.69 4.72
N LEU A 553 18.17 -2.63 4.36
CA LEU A 553 17.47 -3.73 3.69
C LEU A 553 18.04 -3.91 2.29
N LEU A 554 18.52 -5.11 1.96
CA LEU A 554 19.17 -5.42 0.69
C LEU A 554 18.19 -6.02 -0.32
N ARG A 555 17.48 -7.06 0.10
CA ARG A 555 16.49 -7.76 -0.69
C ARG A 555 15.32 -8.16 0.19
N MET A 556 14.15 -8.28 -0.41
CA MET A 556 12.97 -8.81 0.27
C MET A 556 12.02 -9.50 -0.70
N VAL A 557 11.15 -10.32 -0.15
CA VAL A 557 9.94 -10.79 -0.82
C VAL A 557 8.84 -10.91 0.21
N ALA A 558 7.62 -10.57 -0.20
CA ALA A 558 6.42 -10.82 0.59
C ALA A 558 5.43 -11.65 -0.24
N PHE A 559 4.58 -12.41 0.44
CA PHE A 559 3.57 -13.23 -0.18
C PHE A 559 2.29 -13.26 0.66
N ARG A 560 1.18 -13.58 -0.01
CA ARG A 560 -0.09 -13.94 0.60
C ARG A 560 -0.65 -15.13 -0.16
N THR A 561 -1.05 -16.18 0.54
CA THR A 561 -1.65 -17.37 -0.07
C THR A 561 -3.04 -17.07 -0.63
N GLY A 562 -3.61 -18.00 -1.41
CA GLY A 562 -5.06 -18.01 -1.63
C GLY A 562 -5.81 -18.34 -0.32
N LEU A 563 -7.12 -18.11 -0.29
CA LEU A 563 -7.94 -18.44 0.88
C LEU A 563 -7.76 -19.93 1.26
N GLN A 564 -7.40 -20.17 2.51
CA GLN A 564 -7.22 -21.49 3.10
C GLN A 564 -8.45 -21.84 3.96
N HIS A 565 -8.65 -23.14 4.17
CA HIS A 565 -9.67 -23.66 5.06
C HIS A 565 -9.05 -24.52 6.17
N SER A 566 -9.64 -24.49 7.36
CA SER A 566 -9.29 -25.42 8.44
C SER A 566 -9.50 -26.87 8.00
N LEU A 567 -8.68 -27.80 8.51
CA LEU A 567 -8.81 -29.22 8.20
C LEU A 567 -10.04 -29.84 8.87
N ALA A 568 -10.45 -29.33 10.03
CA ALA A 568 -11.59 -29.82 10.80
C ALA A 568 -12.85 -28.95 10.54
N SER A 569 -13.40 -29.00 9.32
CA SER A 569 -14.78 -28.51 9.11
C SER A 569 -15.78 -29.57 9.58
N GLU A 570 -16.83 -29.17 10.31
CA GLU A 570 -17.84 -30.04 10.93
C GLU A 570 -18.31 -31.20 10.00
N GLY A 571 -18.25 -32.44 10.51
CA GLY A 571 -18.82 -33.63 9.86
C GLY A 571 -17.83 -34.63 9.24
N SER A 572 -16.53 -34.35 9.24
CA SER A 572 -15.52 -35.21 8.62
C SER A 572 -15.07 -36.34 9.55
N LYS A 573 -15.41 -37.61 9.24
CA LYS A 573 -14.95 -38.78 10.01
C LYS A 573 -13.53 -39.22 9.71
N LEU A 574 -13.00 -38.97 8.50
CA LEU A 574 -11.66 -39.35 8.08
C LEU A 574 -11.03 -38.17 7.33
N LEU A 575 -9.83 -37.77 7.73
CA LEU A 575 -9.12 -36.60 7.19
C LEU A 575 -7.67 -36.95 6.85
N LEU A 576 -7.08 -36.16 5.96
CA LEU A 576 -5.66 -36.21 5.59
C LEU A 576 -5.04 -34.84 5.83
N SER A 577 -3.79 -34.79 6.29
CA SER A 577 -2.98 -33.58 6.18
C SER A 577 -2.71 -33.22 4.70
N ASP A 578 -2.20 -32.03 4.45
CA ASP A 578 -1.57 -31.79 3.14
C ASP A 578 -0.28 -32.64 3.01
N LEU A 579 0.17 -32.86 1.77
CA LEU A 579 1.37 -33.63 1.47
C LEU A 579 2.64 -32.79 1.70
N VAL A 580 3.62 -33.37 2.40
CA VAL A 580 4.94 -32.75 2.61
C VAL A 580 5.99 -33.43 1.76
N LEU A 581 6.59 -32.67 0.86
CA LEU A 581 7.79 -33.10 0.15
C LEU A 581 9.01 -32.95 1.08
N SER A 582 9.79 -34.01 1.25
CA SER A 582 10.89 -34.07 2.22
C SER A 582 12.16 -34.61 1.58
N LYS A 583 13.30 -34.02 1.94
CA LYS A 583 14.62 -34.52 1.54
C LYS A 583 15.13 -35.63 2.46
N LYS A 584 14.57 -35.74 3.67
CA LYS A 584 14.99 -36.71 4.67
C LYS A 584 13.92 -36.90 5.74
N ILE A 585 13.67 -38.16 6.07
CA ILE A 585 12.85 -38.56 7.23
C ILE A 585 13.74 -39.43 8.12
N SER A 586 13.84 -39.08 9.41
CA SER A 586 14.66 -39.82 10.38
C SER A 586 13.93 -40.01 11.70
N ALA A 587 14.10 -41.16 12.36
CA ALA A 587 13.50 -41.40 13.67
C ALA A 587 14.22 -40.60 14.77
N THR A 588 13.47 -40.06 15.73
CA THR A 588 13.96 -39.36 16.93
C THR A 588 13.77 -40.23 18.17
N GLY A 589 14.88 -40.75 18.74
CA GLY A 589 14.87 -41.51 20.01
C GLY A 589 15.46 -42.93 19.90
N PRO A 590 15.62 -43.62 21.04
CA PRO A 590 16.32 -44.92 21.12
C PRO A 590 15.55 -46.10 20.50
N ASP A 591 14.22 -46.03 20.41
CA ASP A 591 13.36 -47.00 19.71
C ASP A 591 13.01 -46.48 18.30
N SER A 592 13.97 -46.55 17.38
CA SER A 592 13.91 -46.00 16.02
C SER A 592 13.00 -46.77 15.04
N THR A 593 12.29 -47.81 15.51
CA THR A 593 11.42 -48.67 14.69
C THR A 593 9.96 -48.19 14.61
N ARG A 594 9.55 -47.23 15.46
CA ARG A 594 8.18 -46.70 15.46
C ARG A 594 8.07 -45.42 14.64
N ARG A 595 7.05 -45.34 13.79
CA ARG A 595 6.67 -44.18 12.94
C ARG A 595 6.22 -42.92 13.72
N GLU A 596 6.36 -42.90 15.04
CA GLU A 596 5.74 -41.86 15.90
C GLU A 596 6.65 -40.65 16.10
N ASN A 597 7.95 -40.91 16.27
CA ASN A 597 8.96 -39.89 16.49
C ASN A 597 9.75 -39.70 15.20
N LEU A 598 9.20 -38.93 14.26
CA LEU A 598 9.87 -38.61 13.01
C LEU A 598 10.34 -37.16 13.03
N ARG A 599 11.59 -36.95 12.65
CA ARG A 599 12.10 -35.67 12.18
C ARG A 599 11.96 -35.64 10.66
N ILE A 600 11.08 -34.78 10.18
CA ILE A 600 10.87 -34.50 8.76
C ILE A 600 11.72 -33.28 8.40
N GLU A 601 12.53 -33.38 7.35
CA GLU A 601 13.26 -32.25 6.79
C GLU A 601 12.62 -31.85 5.44
N PRO A 602 11.77 -30.81 5.40
CA PRO A 602 11.04 -30.42 4.21
C PRO A 602 11.95 -30.02 3.04
N TYR A 603 11.44 -30.20 1.82
CA TYR A 603 12.08 -29.79 0.58
C TYR A 603 11.26 -28.69 -0.13
N PRO A 604 11.60 -27.40 0.08
CA PRO A 604 10.77 -26.28 -0.38
C PRO A 604 10.90 -25.97 -1.88
N PHE A 605 11.89 -26.55 -2.59
CA PHE A 605 12.16 -26.21 -3.99
C PHE A 605 11.26 -26.97 -4.97
N GLU A 606 11.02 -26.35 -6.14
CA GLU A 606 10.28 -26.98 -7.24
C GLU A 606 11.09 -28.02 -8.00
N GLN A 607 12.39 -27.78 -8.15
CA GLN A 607 13.29 -28.66 -8.90
C GLN A 607 13.95 -29.65 -7.94
N VAL A 608 13.95 -30.92 -8.32
CA VAL A 608 14.53 -32.03 -7.55
C VAL A 608 15.77 -32.53 -8.26
N ASP A 609 16.81 -32.88 -7.50
CA ASP A 609 17.99 -33.58 -8.04
C ASP A 609 17.64 -35.06 -8.28
N PRO A 610 17.68 -35.56 -9.54
CA PRO A 610 17.33 -36.95 -9.85
C PRO A 610 18.20 -37.99 -9.13
N GLY A 611 19.39 -37.60 -8.65
CA GLY A 611 20.30 -38.50 -7.94
C GLY A 611 20.00 -38.67 -6.44
N ARG A 612 18.96 -38.02 -5.91
CA ARG A 612 18.63 -38.04 -4.48
C ARG A 612 17.17 -38.46 -4.27
N PRO A 613 16.91 -39.45 -3.40
CA PRO A 613 15.54 -39.85 -3.08
C PRO A 613 14.80 -38.68 -2.42
N ILE A 614 13.52 -38.56 -2.74
CA ILE A 614 12.62 -37.62 -2.09
C ILE A 614 11.48 -38.39 -1.46
N PHE A 615 11.07 -37.95 -0.28
CA PHE A 615 9.97 -38.56 0.46
C PHE A 615 8.73 -37.69 0.37
N VAL A 616 7.55 -38.32 0.35
CA VAL A 616 6.26 -37.66 0.56
C VAL A 616 5.70 -38.12 1.89
N TYR A 617 5.54 -37.20 2.84
CA TYR A 617 5.00 -37.43 4.17
C TYR A 617 3.57 -36.88 4.29
N PHE A 618 2.71 -37.55 5.05
CA PHE A 618 1.36 -37.10 5.37
C PHE A 618 0.83 -37.77 6.65
N GLU A 619 -0.22 -37.19 7.22
CA GLU A 619 -0.92 -37.69 8.41
C GLU A 619 -2.37 -38.03 8.06
N ILE A 620 -2.90 -39.07 8.72
CA ILE A 620 -4.27 -39.56 8.58
C ILE A 620 -4.96 -39.37 9.94
N TYR A 621 -6.16 -38.82 9.96
CA TYR A 621 -6.94 -38.56 11.19
C TYR A 621 -8.33 -39.17 11.11
N GLY A 622 -8.90 -39.50 12.27
CA GLY A 622 -10.29 -39.98 12.39
C GLY A 622 -10.49 -41.47 12.05
N LEU A 623 -9.42 -42.27 12.10
CA LEU A 623 -9.56 -43.72 11.95
C LEU A 623 -10.50 -44.28 13.03
N SER A 624 -11.51 -45.02 12.61
CA SER A 624 -12.48 -45.65 13.51
C SER A 624 -11.85 -46.88 14.14
N VAL A 625 -11.34 -46.73 15.37
CA VAL A 625 -10.70 -47.83 16.11
C VAL A 625 -11.71 -48.55 17.02
N PRO A 626 -11.99 -49.84 16.80
CA PRO A 626 -12.81 -50.66 17.69
C PRO A 626 -12.15 -50.85 19.07
N THR A 627 -12.95 -51.07 20.11
CA THR A 627 -12.47 -51.15 21.51
C THR A 627 -11.50 -52.31 21.79
N ASN A 628 -11.42 -53.34 20.92
CA ASN A 628 -10.61 -54.55 21.14
C ASN A 628 -9.93 -55.12 19.86
N GLU A 629 -9.95 -54.41 18.73
CA GLU A 629 -9.36 -54.88 17.47
C GLU A 629 -8.62 -53.74 16.77
N PRO A 630 -7.54 -54.00 16.03
CA PRO A 630 -6.89 -52.98 15.22
C PRO A 630 -7.81 -52.52 14.08
N ALA A 631 -7.85 -51.21 13.86
CA ALA A 631 -8.44 -50.63 12.66
C ALA A 631 -7.59 -51.01 11.44
N ARG A 632 -8.26 -51.40 10.36
CA ARG A 632 -7.64 -51.66 9.05
C ARG A 632 -7.86 -50.47 8.13
N TYR A 633 -6.80 -50.04 7.46
CA TYR A 633 -6.89 -48.96 6.47
C TYR A 633 -5.98 -49.24 5.28
N ARG A 634 -6.33 -48.65 4.14
CA ARG A 634 -5.56 -48.76 2.89
C ARG A 634 -5.09 -47.39 2.47
N VAL A 635 -3.84 -47.32 2.03
CA VAL A 635 -3.29 -46.13 1.37
C VAL A 635 -3.02 -46.50 -0.09
N ALA A 636 -3.57 -45.71 -1.01
CA ALA A 636 -3.26 -45.76 -2.43
C ALA A 636 -2.65 -44.43 -2.84
N TYR A 637 -1.52 -44.47 -3.55
CA TYR A 637 -0.87 -43.27 -4.09
C TYR A 637 -0.60 -43.45 -5.58
N GLU A 638 -0.77 -42.35 -6.30
CA GLU A 638 -0.65 -42.27 -7.75
C GLU A 638 0.28 -41.13 -8.15
N ALA A 639 1.27 -41.44 -8.99
CA ALA A 639 2.15 -40.45 -9.60
C ALA A 639 1.93 -40.44 -11.13
N ARG A 640 1.66 -39.26 -11.69
CA ARG A 640 1.47 -39.06 -13.13
C ARG A 640 2.49 -38.08 -13.69
N GLU A 641 3.12 -38.46 -14.79
CA GLU A 641 3.93 -37.52 -15.57
C GLU A 641 3.03 -36.52 -16.31
N ILE A 642 3.20 -35.23 -16.02
CA ILE A 642 2.51 -34.15 -16.76
C ILE A 642 3.45 -33.65 -17.85
N LYS A 643 3.19 -34.01 -19.12
CA LYS A 643 3.93 -33.45 -20.26
C LYS A 643 3.69 -31.94 -20.35
N SER A 644 4.71 -31.16 -20.02
CA SER A 644 4.69 -29.69 -20.12
C SER A 644 4.39 -29.22 -21.55
N LYS A 645 3.38 -28.35 -21.71
CA LYS A 645 3.19 -27.54 -22.93
C LYS A 645 4.21 -26.39 -22.97
N ARG A 646 5.50 -26.68 -23.13
CA ARG A 646 6.50 -25.67 -23.55
C ARG A 646 7.78 -26.32 -24.09
N SER A 647 7.83 -26.49 -25.41
CA SER A 647 9.01 -26.16 -26.23
C SER A 647 8.64 -26.22 -27.71
N LEU A 648 8.56 -25.05 -28.35
CA LEU A 648 8.41 -24.86 -29.81
C LEU A 648 9.69 -25.24 -30.60
N TRP A 649 10.71 -25.83 -29.97
CA TRP A 649 12.02 -26.13 -30.58
C TRP A 649 12.34 -27.63 -30.78
N SER A 650 11.43 -28.57 -30.48
CA SER A 650 11.70 -30.01 -30.67
C SER A 650 11.34 -30.57 -32.05
N LYS A 651 11.22 -29.73 -33.10
CA LYS A 651 10.90 -30.18 -34.47
C LYS A 651 12.01 -30.94 -35.21
N VAL A 652 13.01 -31.47 -34.50
CA VAL A 652 14.00 -32.40 -35.06
C VAL A 652 14.20 -33.57 -34.10
N LYS A 653 13.26 -34.52 -34.13
CA LYS A 653 13.46 -35.99 -34.06
C LYS A 653 12.11 -36.65 -33.82
N SER A 654 11.35 -36.85 -34.89
CA SER A 654 10.22 -37.78 -34.93
C SER A 654 10.60 -38.99 -35.78
N VAL A 655 11.14 -40.04 -35.16
CA VAL A 655 10.93 -41.43 -35.58
C VAL A 655 11.04 -42.28 -34.31
N PHE A 656 10.02 -43.12 -34.06
CA PHE A 656 9.81 -44.09 -32.97
C PHE A 656 8.97 -43.64 -31.75
N GLY A 657 7.74 -44.18 -31.72
CA GLY A 657 7.09 -44.74 -30.52
C GLY A 657 6.47 -43.75 -29.54
N SER A 658 5.20 -43.43 -29.74
CA SER A 658 4.35 -42.83 -28.70
C SER A 658 4.06 -43.85 -27.60
N ARG A 659 4.72 -43.73 -26.44
CA ARG A 659 4.19 -44.24 -25.17
C ARG A 659 3.36 -43.14 -24.50
N GLU A 660 2.13 -43.49 -24.15
CA GLU A 660 1.30 -42.76 -23.18
C GLU A 660 2.11 -42.52 -21.89
N GLY A 661 1.90 -41.37 -21.25
CA GLY A 661 2.70 -40.93 -20.09
C GLY A 661 2.72 -42.00 -18.99
N SER A 662 3.88 -42.19 -18.36
CA SER A 662 4.03 -43.17 -17.29
C SER A 662 3.21 -42.76 -16.07
N GLN A 663 2.33 -43.66 -15.63
CA GLN A 663 1.59 -43.59 -14.38
C GLN A 663 2.09 -44.73 -13.48
N VAL A 664 2.36 -44.43 -12.21
CA VAL A 664 2.70 -45.42 -11.18
C VAL A 664 1.63 -45.35 -10.10
N GLU A 665 1.07 -46.49 -9.75
CA GLU A 665 0.07 -46.65 -8.69
C GLU A 665 0.52 -47.78 -7.78
N VAL A 666 0.48 -47.53 -6.47
CA VAL A 666 0.81 -48.53 -5.45
C VAL A 666 -0.22 -48.44 -4.34
N GLU A 667 -0.70 -49.61 -3.92
CA GLU A 667 -1.61 -49.75 -2.78
C GLU A 667 -0.93 -50.55 -1.68
N SER A 668 -1.21 -50.20 -0.43
CA SER A 668 -0.72 -50.93 0.74
C SER A 668 -1.76 -50.92 1.85
N ASP A 669 -1.98 -52.09 2.47
CA ASP A 669 -2.89 -52.30 3.58
C ASP A 669 -2.13 -52.25 4.92
N PHE A 670 -2.71 -51.59 5.91
CA PHE A 670 -2.11 -51.35 7.23
C PHE A 670 -3.11 -51.63 8.37
N GLU A 671 -2.57 -51.87 9.57
CA GLU A 671 -3.33 -52.06 10.82
C GLU A 671 -2.85 -51.09 11.91
N THR A 672 -3.77 -50.51 12.69
CA THR A 672 -3.43 -49.60 13.80
C THR A 672 -4.40 -49.67 14.98
N LEU A 673 -3.92 -49.32 16.17
CA LEU A 673 -4.72 -49.16 17.39
C LEU A 673 -5.02 -47.68 17.72
N LYS A 674 -4.65 -46.75 16.85
CA LYS A 674 -4.81 -45.30 17.05
C LYS A 674 -5.74 -44.70 16.00
N SER A 675 -6.47 -43.66 16.40
CA SER A 675 -7.33 -42.87 15.50
C SER A 675 -6.54 -42.01 14.52
N GLU A 676 -5.22 -41.89 14.71
CA GLU A 676 -4.33 -41.03 13.93
C GLU A 676 -3.06 -41.78 13.53
N GLN A 677 -2.57 -41.60 12.31
CA GLN A 677 -1.37 -42.26 11.77
C GLN A 677 -0.48 -41.31 10.97
N LYS A 678 0.83 -41.59 10.97
CA LYS A 678 1.86 -40.86 10.22
C LYS A 678 2.46 -41.79 9.17
N GLU A 679 2.40 -41.38 7.91
CA GLU A 679 2.75 -42.20 6.76
C GLU A 679 3.74 -41.47 5.83
N TRP A 680 4.55 -42.24 5.10
CA TRP A 680 5.41 -41.69 4.06
C TRP A 680 5.73 -42.71 2.97
N VAL A 681 6.07 -42.20 1.79
CA VAL A 681 6.55 -42.97 0.64
C VAL A 681 7.85 -42.38 0.11
N SER A 682 8.77 -43.23 -0.36
CA SER A 682 9.98 -42.81 -1.10
C SER A 682 9.66 -42.74 -2.59
N LEU A 683 10.05 -41.64 -3.22
CA LEU A 683 10.07 -41.45 -4.66
C LEU A 683 11.54 -41.58 -5.10
N ASP A 684 11.86 -42.74 -5.67
CA ASP A 684 13.19 -43.10 -6.18
C ASP A 684 13.25 -43.01 -7.72
#